data_AF-A0A968ZV70-F1
#
_entry.id   AF-A0A968ZV70-F1
#
_cell.length_a   1.000
_cell.length_b   1.000
_cell.length_c   1.000
_cell.angle_alpha   90.00
_cell.angle_beta   90.00
_cell.angle_gamma   90.00
#
_symmetry.space_group_name_H-M   'P 1'
#
loop_
_entity.id
_entity.type
_entity.pdbx_description
1 polymer ?
#
loop_
_entity_poly.entity_id
_entity_poly.type
_entity_poly.pdbx_seq_one_letter_code
_entity_poly.pdbx_strand_id
1 'polypeptide(L)'
;MGRFLSATLFGTKTIKFVTLFCLSVVVVVGLLAQPAPADDAAINRQVSGLKTELEARLGYRFTVPIQATSADYYQARHTASDGHYARTLQAVADPRKAPSDPTRWLDLVSDEAIEAGVHRGVDLPAAQLCLIVLADRWVDLSDATLQRSMLVHEMYHCYQNELLGDRRLPLWFQEGSATWAGESFVGGSAFTARPLPGARASLWRQYLSNNAVLSDRAYNAMGLFFHLQHLGVNLWRDLDGMYRGFALSTNPYASLEQLLSTTDRTNFLQTWAMGLERSASAAEWNTSGAAITADSRGHTPLPLTTSEAGAGLNVPPTAHGLFDINMPSGQIVEVVVDDGYGGLRWGEGATTRVTPGFGQQYCVGDTCQCPDGSSPPGVVSVDSGRGLLAVTAAPTASLSPDSPRAFVAAIQIESPCEEEEEEAPTSMPGGGDTGDRASGTSYGDPHIITYDGYRYSFQTVGEFLLTESQDGHFVVQARQIQVPGRSISLNSAVALKVGDHRVAIYAQGAPDGRSPLWIDGVPTALDRGTLALAQGGAITKRGDRHYTVDLPTGEQVAILGIRAGGSDFLNITPWISRNRQQGQFVGLLGDFNGNATDDLRSRNGQVVPSQNAYAPITQLVTRAINIPLPLNQLQTAFFEQLYRQFGDSWRVAQADSLFDYAPGESTETFTDRAFPNQFPSLLGVAPERIRAATQTCQDTGIESRFLEGCVFDVAATGESGFAQAALNAVAEVVVQEVRDRVEDEVRDRLDEIIPIPLPGRFPF
;
A
#
# COMPACT_ATOMS: atom_id res chain seq x y z
N MET A 1 -14.45 -108.68 -38.96
CA MET A 1 -13.10 -108.12 -38.67
C MET A 1 -13.11 -106.66 -39.11
N GLY A 2 -12.79 -105.61 -38.34
CA GLY A 2 -12.40 -105.43 -36.92
C GLY A 2 -12.69 -103.96 -36.49
N ARG A 3 -13.31 -103.77 -35.32
CA ARG A 3 -12.81 -103.20 -34.03
C ARG A 3 -12.69 -101.65 -33.93
N PHE A 4 -13.59 -101.04 -33.14
CA PHE A 4 -13.35 -99.87 -32.27
C PHE A 4 -14.30 -99.90 -31.05
N LEU A 5 -13.77 -99.59 -29.86
CA LEU A 5 -14.42 -99.71 -28.54
C LEU A 5 -14.87 -98.33 -28.02
N SER A 6 -15.98 -98.32 -27.28
CA SER A 6 -16.62 -97.14 -26.67
C SER A 6 -16.73 -97.28 -25.14
N ALA A 7 -16.73 -96.11 -24.48
CA ALA A 7 -17.14 -95.78 -23.10
C ALA A 7 -16.23 -96.31 -21.95
N THR A 8 -15.87 -95.59 -20.89
CA THR A 8 -16.47 -94.41 -20.23
C THR A 8 -15.39 -93.76 -19.32
N LEU A 9 -15.26 -92.42 -19.31
CA LEU A 9 -14.33 -91.67 -18.43
C LEU A 9 -15.11 -90.48 -17.80
N PHE A 10 -15.65 -90.69 -16.60
CA PHE A 10 -16.17 -89.64 -15.72
C PHE A 10 -15.14 -89.42 -14.61
N GLY A 11 -14.49 -88.25 -14.54
CA GLY A 11 -13.55 -87.99 -13.44
C GLY A 11 -12.73 -86.70 -13.45
N THR A 12 -12.64 -85.94 -14.54
CA THR A 12 -11.72 -84.77 -14.56
C THR A 12 -12.29 -83.48 -15.15
N LYS A 13 -13.50 -83.51 -15.72
CA LYS A 13 -14.16 -82.28 -16.24
C LYS A 13 -14.99 -81.54 -15.19
N THR A 14 -15.56 -82.24 -14.21
CA THR A 14 -16.43 -81.61 -13.20
C THR A 14 -15.65 -80.75 -12.21
N ILE A 15 -14.41 -81.13 -11.85
CA ILE A 15 -13.58 -80.34 -10.93
C ILE A 15 -13.08 -79.07 -11.61
N LYS A 16 -12.63 -79.11 -12.88
CA LYS A 16 -12.22 -77.90 -13.60
C LYS A 16 -13.39 -76.96 -13.89
N PHE A 17 -14.60 -77.47 -14.13
CA PHE A 17 -15.78 -76.62 -14.32
C PHE A 17 -16.26 -75.99 -12.99
N VAL A 18 -16.20 -76.71 -11.87
CA VAL A 18 -16.55 -76.13 -10.56
C VAL A 18 -15.49 -75.13 -10.10
N THR A 19 -14.19 -75.37 -10.35
CA THR A 19 -13.16 -74.38 -10.02
C THR A 19 -13.19 -73.17 -10.95
N LEU A 20 -13.42 -73.32 -12.27
CA LEU A 20 -13.61 -72.17 -13.16
C LEU A 20 -14.92 -71.44 -12.86
N PHE A 21 -16.02 -72.14 -12.54
CA PHE A 21 -17.28 -71.50 -12.22
C PHE A 21 -17.22 -70.81 -10.85
N CYS A 22 -16.53 -71.36 -9.85
CA CYS A 22 -16.27 -70.66 -8.59
C CYS A 22 -15.28 -69.50 -8.77
N LEU A 23 -14.24 -69.60 -9.60
CA LEU A 23 -13.37 -68.45 -9.92
C LEU A 23 -14.12 -67.39 -10.71
N SER A 24 -14.99 -67.78 -11.65
CA SER A 24 -15.80 -66.87 -12.45
C SER A 24 -16.89 -66.22 -11.60
N VAL A 25 -17.50 -66.94 -10.66
CA VAL A 25 -18.48 -66.38 -9.72
C VAL A 25 -17.79 -65.52 -8.68
N VAL A 26 -16.58 -65.84 -8.20
CA VAL A 26 -15.80 -64.97 -7.30
C VAL A 26 -15.26 -63.74 -8.03
N VAL A 27 -14.90 -63.85 -9.31
CA VAL A 27 -14.46 -62.72 -10.16
C VAL A 27 -15.64 -61.89 -10.64
N VAL A 28 -16.81 -62.48 -10.93
CA VAL A 28 -18.05 -61.76 -11.28
C VAL A 28 -18.71 -61.16 -10.04
N VAL A 29 -18.67 -61.81 -8.87
CA VAL A 29 -19.07 -61.21 -7.58
C VAL A 29 -18.04 -60.19 -7.12
N GLY A 30 -16.76 -60.31 -7.47
CA GLY A 30 -15.73 -59.29 -7.24
C GLY A 30 -15.72 -58.12 -8.24
N LEU A 31 -16.26 -58.32 -9.45
CA LEU A 31 -16.43 -57.29 -10.50
C LEU A 31 -17.83 -56.64 -10.49
N LEU A 32 -18.82 -57.27 -9.83
CA LEU A 32 -20.15 -56.70 -9.57
C LEU A 32 -20.36 -56.31 -8.11
N ALA A 33 -19.40 -56.59 -7.21
CA ALA A 33 -19.30 -55.87 -5.96
C ALA A 33 -18.75 -54.47 -6.28
N GLN A 34 -19.65 -53.59 -6.71
CA GLN A 34 -19.50 -52.19 -6.36
C GLN A 34 -19.23 -52.16 -4.84
N PRO A 35 -18.30 -51.33 -4.34
CA PRO A 35 -18.27 -51.07 -2.91
C PRO A 35 -19.70 -50.74 -2.50
N ALA A 36 -20.22 -51.39 -1.46
CA ALA A 36 -21.53 -51.02 -0.94
C ALA A 36 -21.54 -49.50 -0.78
N PRO A 37 -22.60 -48.79 -1.20
CA PRO A 37 -22.69 -47.35 -0.97
C PRO A 37 -22.36 -47.13 0.50
N ALA A 38 -21.43 -46.22 0.77
CA ALA A 38 -20.94 -46.01 2.11
C ALA A 38 -22.16 -45.81 3.03
N ASP A 39 -22.45 -46.81 3.87
CA ASP A 39 -23.59 -46.75 4.77
C ASP A 39 -23.43 -45.48 5.59
N ASP A 40 -24.43 -44.59 5.57
CA ASP A 40 -24.39 -43.32 6.30
C ASP A 40 -23.98 -43.56 7.77
N ALA A 41 -24.31 -44.72 8.36
CA ALA A 41 -23.84 -45.08 9.69
C ALA A 41 -22.30 -45.22 9.79
N ALA A 42 -21.63 -45.77 8.78
CA ALA A 42 -20.18 -45.85 8.70
C ALA A 42 -19.52 -44.49 8.50
N ILE A 43 -20.06 -43.67 7.61
CA ILE A 43 -19.60 -42.29 7.39
C ILE A 43 -19.73 -41.48 8.69
N ASN A 44 -20.88 -41.56 9.36
CA ASN A 44 -21.12 -40.83 10.60
C ASN A 44 -20.23 -41.30 11.77
N ARG A 45 -19.79 -42.57 11.79
CA ARG A 45 -18.74 -43.01 12.73
C ARG A 45 -17.41 -42.30 12.45
N GLN A 46 -17.04 -42.13 11.19
CA GLN A 46 -15.84 -41.39 10.79
C GLN A 46 -15.94 -39.90 11.15
N VAL A 47 -17.08 -39.26 10.86
CA VAL A 47 -17.38 -37.87 11.25
C VAL A 47 -17.26 -37.70 12.76
N SER A 48 -17.84 -38.62 13.55
CA SER A 48 -17.75 -38.56 15.01
C SER A 48 -16.31 -38.63 15.52
N GLY A 49 -15.46 -39.48 14.92
CA GLY A 49 -14.04 -39.57 15.28
C GLY A 49 -13.28 -38.29 14.93
N LEU A 50 -13.45 -37.80 13.70
CA LEU A 50 -12.83 -36.56 13.23
C LEU A 50 -13.27 -35.34 14.05
N LYS A 51 -14.54 -35.31 14.48
CA LYS A 51 -15.10 -34.24 15.29
C LYS A 51 -14.32 -34.08 16.59
N THR A 52 -14.08 -35.18 17.31
CA THR A 52 -13.34 -35.13 18.59
C THR A 52 -11.92 -34.59 18.40
N GLU A 53 -11.23 -35.03 17.36
CA GLU A 53 -9.89 -34.55 17.04
C GLU A 53 -9.88 -33.06 16.61
N LEU A 54 -10.85 -32.65 15.81
CA LEU A 54 -10.99 -31.28 15.34
C LEU A 54 -11.32 -30.31 16.49
N GLU A 55 -12.24 -30.68 17.39
CA GLU A 55 -12.57 -29.91 18.60
C GLU A 55 -11.34 -29.71 19.50
N ALA A 56 -10.49 -30.74 19.62
CA ALA A 56 -9.25 -30.65 20.39
C ALA A 56 -8.24 -29.66 19.79
N ARG A 57 -8.15 -29.57 18.46
CA ARG A 57 -7.27 -28.60 17.77
C ARG A 57 -7.80 -27.18 17.86
N LEU A 58 -9.10 -27.00 17.65
CA LEU A 58 -9.76 -25.70 17.68
C LEU A 58 -9.86 -25.12 19.10
N GLY A 59 -9.87 -25.98 20.13
CA GLY A 59 -10.28 -25.56 21.47
C GLY A 59 -11.76 -25.15 21.53
N TYR A 60 -12.55 -25.58 20.54
CA TYR A 60 -13.97 -25.27 20.38
C TYR A 60 -14.80 -26.54 20.44
N ARG A 61 -15.99 -26.47 21.05
CA ARG A 61 -16.97 -27.57 21.03
C ARG A 61 -18.15 -27.20 20.18
N PHE A 62 -18.44 -28.00 19.17
CA PHE A 62 -19.61 -27.82 18.32
C PHE A 62 -20.88 -27.90 19.16
N THR A 63 -21.74 -26.92 18.98
CA THR A 63 -23.04 -26.82 19.66
C THR A 63 -24.16 -27.44 18.85
N VAL A 64 -23.98 -27.53 17.53
CA VAL A 64 -24.89 -28.19 16.59
C VAL A 64 -24.32 -29.57 16.25
N PRO A 65 -25.14 -30.64 16.26
CA PRO A 65 -24.70 -31.96 15.81
C PRO A 65 -24.23 -31.91 14.35
N ILE A 66 -23.22 -32.71 14.01
CA ILE A 66 -22.73 -32.86 12.63
C ILE A 66 -23.11 -34.25 12.14
N GLN A 67 -23.74 -34.33 10.98
CA GLN A 67 -24.00 -35.59 10.28
C GLN A 67 -23.56 -35.47 8.82
N ALA A 68 -23.18 -36.60 8.23
CA ALA A 68 -22.94 -36.70 6.80
C ALA A 68 -23.89 -37.72 6.17
N THR A 69 -24.28 -37.48 4.92
CA THR A 69 -25.16 -38.37 4.14
C THR A 69 -24.70 -38.45 2.70
N SER A 70 -24.85 -39.64 2.12
CA SER A 70 -24.67 -39.89 0.68
C SER A 70 -25.99 -40.19 -0.03
N ALA A 71 -27.14 -39.94 0.62
CA ALA A 71 -28.44 -40.32 0.05
C ALA A 71 -28.78 -39.53 -1.23
N ASP A 72 -29.26 -40.24 -2.26
CA ASP A 72 -29.63 -39.72 -3.58
C ASP A 72 -30.52 -38.47 -3.52
N TYR A 73 -31.45 -38.43 -2.55
CA TYR A 73 -32.36 -37.30 -2.33
C TYR A 73 -31.60 -35.97 -2.15
N TYR A 74 -30.56 -35.97 -1.31
CA TYR A 74 -29.76 -34.79 -1.01
C TYR A 74 -28.75 -34.53 -2.12
N GLN A 75 -28.12 -35.58 -2.67
CA GLN A 75 -27.18 -35.44 -3.77
C GLN A 75 -27.82 -34.74 -4.98
N ALA A 76 -29.01 -35.19 -5.38
CA ALA A 76 -29.76 -34.63 -6.51
C ALA A 76 -30.04 -33.12 -6.37
N ARG A 77 -30.12 -32.61 -5.13
CA ARG A 77 -30.43 -31.20 -4.83
C ARG A 77 -29.20 -30.34 -4.63
N HIS A 78 -28.14 -30.90 -4.07
CA HIS A 78 -27.05 -30.10 -3.50
C HIS A 78 -25.67 -30.34 -4.13
N THR A 79 -25.49 -31.44 -4.88
CA THR A 79 -24.17 -31.80 -5.46
C THR A 79 -24.20 -32.28 -6.91
N ALA A 80 -25.39 -32.57 -7.47
CA ALA A 80 -25.51 -33.19 -8.79
C ALA A 80 -25.07 -32.30 -9.97
N SER A 81 -25.09 -30.97 -9.83
CA SER A 81 -24.94 -30.03 -10.95
C SER A 81 -23.62 -29.25 -11.00
N ASP A 82 -22.78 -29.33 -9.98
CA ASP A 82 -21.66 -28.38 -9.78
C ASP A 82 -20.28 -29.03 -9.61
N GLY A 83 -20.22 -30.36 -9.62
CA GLY A 83 -18.94 -31.09 -9.53
C GLY A 83 -18.27 -30.97 -8.16
N HIS A 84 -18.98 -30.58 -7.10
CA HIS A 84 -18.43 -30.64 -5.75
C HIS A 84 -18.36 -32.08 -5.25
N TYR A 85 -17.37 -32.35 -4.39
CA TYR A 85 -17.25 -33.64 -3.70
C TYR A 85 -18.17 -33.72 -2.49
N ALA A 86 -18.43 -32.59 -1.85
CA ALA A 86 -19.31 -32.49 -0.72
C ALA A 86 -19.88 -31.07 -0.61
N ARG A 87 -20.91 -30.89 0.21
CA ARG A 87 -21.48 -29.59 0.57
C ARG A 87 -22.00 -29.61 2.00
N THR A 88 -21.59 -28.63 2.79
CA THR A 88 -22.17 -28.34 4.11
C THR A 88 -23.45 -27.52 4.02
N LEU A 89 -24.48 -27.96 4.74
CA LEU A 89 -25.77 -27.30 4.90
C LEU A 89 -26.03 -26.97 6.37
N GLN A 90 -26.58 -25.80 6.63
CA GLN A 90 -27.26 -25.54 7.90
C GLN A 90 -28.67 -26.12 7.79
N ALA A 91 -28.99 -27.13 8.60
CA ALA A 91 -30.19 -27.93 8.41
C ALA A 91 -31.16 -27.84 9.59
N VAL A 92 -32.44 -27.96 9.26
CA VAL A 92 -33.58 -27.90 10.17
C VAL A 92 -34.57 -29.00 9.84
N ALA A 93 -35.25 -29.54 10.84
CA ALA A 93 -36.20 -30.61 10.62
C ALA A 93 -37.49 -30.09 9.97
N ASP A 94 -37.93 -30.75 8.88
CA ASP A 94 -39.24 -30.58 8.28
C ASP A 94 -40.31 -31.05 9.28
N PRO A 95 -41.16 -30.14 9.82
CA PRO A 95 -42.18 -30.50 10.80
C PRO A 95 -43.26 -31.42 10.23
N ARG A 96 -43.34 -31.56 8.90
CA ARG A 96 -44.29 -32.43 8.20
C ARG A 96 -43.82 -33.89 8.14
N LYS A 97 -42.53 -34.15 8.40
CA LYS A 97 -41.93 -35.49 8.30
C LYS A 97 -41.72 -36.11 9.67
N ALA A 98 -41.82 -37.43 9.75
CA ALA A 98 -41.59 -38.17 10.98
C ALA A 98 -40.11 -38.07 11.42
N PRO A 99 -39.80 -38.11 12.72
CA PRO A 99 -38.42 -38.02 13.18
C PRO A 99 -37.46 -39.10 12.63
N SER A 100 -38.01 -40.25 12.23
CA SER A 100 -37.29 -41.37 11.62
C SER A 100 -37.11 -41.27 10.11
N ASP A 101 -37.71 -40.27 9.45
CA ASP A 101 -37.57 -40.07 8.01
C ASP A 101 -36.15 -39.56 7.71
N PRO A 102 -35.35 -40.28 6.91
CA PRO A 102 -33.97 -39.88 6.59
C PRO A 102 -33.90 -38.59 5.73
N THR A 103 -35.01 -38.22 5.08
CA THR A 103 -35.12 -37.00 4.24
C THR A 103 -35.74 -35.82 5.00
N ARG A 104 -35.83 -35.90 6.33
CA ARG A 104 -36.45 -34.86 7.17
C ARG A 104 -35.67 -33.56 7.24
N TRP A 105 -34.41 -33.54 6.85
CA TRP A 105 -33.58 -32.34 7.01
C TRP A 105 -33.75 -31.45 5.79
N LEU A 106 -34.01 -30.18 6.01
CA LEU A 106 -34.11 -29.16 4.97
C LEU A 106 -32.95 -28.19 5.12
N ASP A 107 -32.39 -27.75 3.99
CA ASP A 107 -31.47 -26.63 3.98
C ASP A 107 -32.22 -25.36 4.40
N LEU A 108 -31.70 -24.70 5.43
CA LEU A 108 -32.31 -23.58 6.12
C LEU A 108 -32.63 -22.39 5.20
N VAL A 109 -31.91 -22.23 4.10
CA VAL A 109 -32.12 -21.14 3.12
C VAL A 109 -32.82 -21.59 1.84
N SER A 110 -33.37 -22.80 1.81
CA SER A 110 -34.05 -23.36 0.63
C SER A 110 -35.54 -22.98 0.56
N ASP A 111 -36.08 -22.93 -0.66
CA ASP A 111 -37.52 -22.77 -0.88
C ASP A 111 -38.33 -23.89 -0.20
N GLU A 112 -37.78 -25.11 -0.11
CA GLU A 112 -38.42 -26.23 0.59
C GLU A 112 -38.62 -25.93 2.09
N ALA A 113 -37.68 -25.23 2.75
CA ALA A 113 -37.82 -24.80 4.14
C ALA A 113 -38.92 -23.74 4.31
N ILE A 114 -39.02 -22.80 3.35
CA ILE A 114 -40.09 -21.80 3.31
C ILE A 114 -41.45 -22.48 3.14
N GLU A 115 -41.58 -23.40 2.19
CA GLU A 115 -42.81 -24.16 1.93
C GLU A 115 -43.21 -25.07 3.10
N ALA A 116 -42.23 -25.59 3.84
CA ALA A 116 -42.45 -26.35 5.07
C ALA A 116 -42.91 -25.48 6.25
N GLY A 117 -42.94 -24.15 6.08
CA GLY A 117 -43.33 -23.20 7.12
C GLY A 117 -42.28 -23.03 8.21
N VAL A 118 -41.01 -23.37 7.92
CA VAL A 118 -39.91 -23.30 8.89
C VAL A 118 -39.50 -21.86 9.18
N HIS A 119 -39.47 -21.01 8.14
CA HIS A 119 -39.23 -19.58 8.27
C HIS A 119 -40.06 -18.80 7.25
N ARG A 120 -40.17 -17.48 7.43
CA ARG A 120 -40.89 -16.57 6.51
C ARG A 120 -40.01 -15.38 6.18
N GLY A 121 -39.22 -15.48 5.13
CA GLY A 121 -38.31 -14.41 4.71
C GLY A 121 -37.00 -14.43 5.51
N VAL A 122 -36.59 -13.28 6.04
CA VAL A 122 -35.21 -13.00 6.50
C VAL A 122 -34.90 -13.54 7.91
N ASP A 123 -35.91 -13.79 8.74
CA ASP A 123 -35.72 -14.33 10.10
C ASP A 123 -35.53 -15.85 10.06
N LEU A 124 -34.27 -16.28 9.98
CA LEU A 124 -33.89 -17.68 9.94
C LEU A 124 -33.84 -18.29 11.36
N PRO A 125 -34.37 -19.51 11.59
CA PRO A 125 -34.25 -20.18 12.88
C PRO A 125 -32.81 -20.63 13.13
N ALA A 126 -32.50 -21.04 14.37
CA ALA A 126 -31.23 -21.70 14.64
C ALA A 126 -31.15 -23.06 13.93
N ALA A 127 -30.02 -23.34 13.29
CA ALA A 127 -29.75 -24.65 12.71
C ALA A 127 -29.82 -25.75 13.79
N GLN A 128 -30.48 -26.85 13.45
CA GLN A 128 -30.63 -28.02 14.34
C GLN A 128 -29.60 -29.10 14.03
N LEU A 129 -29.03 -29.07 12.83
CA LEU A 129 -28.04 -30.01 12.33
C LEU A 129 -27.09 -29.29 11.36
N CYS A 130 -25.80 -29.58 11.43
CA CYS A 130 -24.90 -29.35 10.31
C CYS A 130 -24.88 -30.62 9.45
N LEU A 131 -25.43 -30.55 8.24
CA LEU A 131 -25.55 -31.70 7.35
C LEU A 131 -24.52 -31.59 6.22
N ILE A 132 -23.62 -32.56 6.13
CA ILE A 132 -22.64 -32.68 5.05
C ILE A 132 -23.18 -33.65 4.00
N VAL A 133 -23.51 -33.14 2.82
CA VAL A 133 -23.96 -33.96 1.69
C VAL A 133 -22.74 -34.38 0.89
N LEU A 134 -22.51 -35.69 0.77
CA LEU A 134 -21.38 -36.28 0.05
C LEU A 134 -21.84 -36.69 -1.34
N ALA A 135 -21.11 -36.27 -2.38
CA ALA A 135 -21.38 -36.63 -3.75
C ALA A 135 -20.81 -38.02 -4.09
N ASP A 136 -21.35 -38.68 -5.12
CA ASP A 136 -20.85 -39.97 -5.63
C ASP A 136 -19.34 -39.94 -5.89
N ARG A 137 -18.83 -38.83 -6.44
CA ARG A 137 -17.39 -38.65 -6.68
C ARG A 137 -16.52 -38.69 -5.43
N TRP A 138 -17.07 -38.42 -4.24
CA TRP A 138 -16.39 -38.58 -2.96
C TRP A 138 -16.47 -40.03 -2.47
N VAL A 139 -17.64 -40.66 -2.63
CA VAL A 139 -17.87 -42.06 -2.26
C VAL A 139 -16.95 -42.98 -3.06
N ASP A 140 -16.74 -42.66 -4.34
CA ASP A 140 -15.89 -43.41 -5.26
C ASP A 140 -14.38 -43.14 -5.09
N LEU A 141 -13.98 -42.24 -4.18
CA LEU A 141 -12.57 -41.98 -3.91
C LEU A 141 -11.89 -43.20 -3.27
N SER A 142 -10.84 -43.70 -3.91
CA SER A 142 -9.96 -44.72 -3.32
C SER A 142 -8.94 -44.15 -2.33
N ASP A 143 -8.76 -42.83 -2.28
CA ASP A 143 -7.79 -42.15 -1.43
C ASP A 143 -8.43 -41.76 -0.08
N ALA A 144 -8.16 -42.57 0.95
CA ALA A 144 -8.68 -42.35 2.30
C ALA A 144 -8.15 -41.04 2.95
N THR A 145 -6.96 -40.58 2.59
CA THR A 145 -6.41 -39.31 3.09
C THR A 145 -7.17 -38.14 2.49
N LEU A 146 -7.43 -38.19 1.18
CA LEU A 146 -8.28 -37.22 0.51
C LEU A 146 -9.69 -37.20 1.11
N GLN A 147 -10.35 -38.35 1.27
CA GLN A 147 -11.67 -38.43 1.90
C GLN A 147 -11.71 -37.78 3.29
N ARG A 148 -10.68 -38.02 4.12
CA ARG A 148 -10.55 -37.38 5.44
C ARG A 148 -10.34 -35.87 5.34
N SER A 149 -9.50 -35.40 4.41
CA SER A 149 -9.29 -33.96 4.20
C SER A 149 -10.60 -33.25 3.85
N MET A 150 -11.37 -33.83 2.91
CA MET A 150 -12.65 -33.24 2.48
C MET A 150 -13.69 -33.23 3.59
N LEU A 151 -13.79 -34.31 4.39
CA LEU A 151 -14.68 -34.30 5.55
C LEU A 151 -14.30 -33.20 6.55
N VAL A 152 -13.01 -33.02 6.85
CA VAL A 152 -12.55 -31.97 7.76
C VAL A 152 -12.81 -30.58 7.17
N HIS A 153 -12.63 -30.39 5.86
CA HIS A 153 -13.00 -29.14 5.15
C HIS A 153 -14.48 -28.79 5.38
N GLU A 154 -15.38 -29.74 5.13
CA GLU A 154 -16.82 -29.52 5.32
C GLU A 154 -17.20 -29.32 6.79
N MET A 155 -16.58 -30.07 7.71
CA MET A 155 -16.76 -29.88 9.16
C MET A 155 -16.24 -28.51 9.62
N TYR A 156 -15.22 -27.96 8.95
CA TYR A 156 -14.74 -26.62 9.24
C TYR A 156 -15.74 -25.55 8.77
N HIS A 157 -16.51 -25.79 7.71
CA HIS A 157 -17.67 -24.94 7.38
C HIS A 157 -18.76 -25.00 8.47
N CYS A 158 -19.00 -26.16 9.11
CA CYS A 158 -19.88 -26.20 10.29
C CYS A 158 -19.37 -25.27 11.40
N TYR A 159 -18.05 -25.25 11.62
CA TYR A 159 -17.42 -24.40 12.62
C TYR A 159 -17.58 -22.92 12.27
N GLN A 160 -17.27 -22.53 11.03
CA GLN A 160 -17.48 -21.18 10.53
C GLN A 160 -18.95 -20.74 10.72
N ASN A 161 -19.91 -21.58 10.34
CA ASN A 161 -21.34 -21.30 10.46
C ASN A 161 -21.77 -21.02 11.91
N GLU A 162 -21.31 -21.82 12.88
CA GLU A 162 -21.63 -21.59 14.30
C GLU A 162 -21.07 -20.26 14.84
N LEU A 163 -19.91 -19.82 14.33
CA LEU A 163 -19.28 -18.57 14.75
C LEU A 163 -19.85 -17.32 14.08
N LEU A 164 -20.29 -17.47 12.83
CA LEU A 164 -20.71 -16.35 11.99
C LEU A 164 -22.20 -16.06 12.08
N GLY A 165 -23.03 -17.07 12.34
CA GLY A 165 -24.48 -16.96 12.14
C GLY A 165 -24.81 -16.68 10.67
N ASP A 166 -25.59 -15.63 10.41
CA ASP A 166 -26.02 -15.25 9.05
C ASP A 166 -24.96 -14.44 8.25
N ARG A 167 -23.80 -14.17 8.85
CA ARG A 167 -22.74 -13.36 8.22
C ARG A 167 -22.00 -14.17 7.14
N ARG A 168 -21.85 -13.58 5.96
CA ARG A 168 -21.11 -14.18 4.84
C ARG A 168 -19.65 -13.76 4.84
N LEU A 169 -18.77 -14.72 4.54
CA LEU A 169 -17.34 -14.48 4.33
C LEU A 169 -17.03 -14.34 2.83
N PRO A 170 -15.98 -13.59 2.46
CA PRO A 170 -15.39 -13.67 1.13
C PRO A 170 -14.94 -15.12 0.83
N LEU A 171 -15.09 -15.56 -0.42
CA LEU A 171 -14.77 -16.93 -0.83
C LEU A 171 -13.32 -17.34 -0.53
N TRP A 172 -12.35 -16.44 -0.73
CA TRP A 172 -10.95 -16.70 -0.41
C TRP A 172 -10.74 -17.02 1.08
N PHE A 173 -11.54 -16.41 1.96
CA PHE A 173 -11.44 -16.65 3.39
C PHE A 173 -12.23 -17.88 3.80
N GLN A 174 -13.47 -18.01 3.31
CA GLN A 174 -14.35 -19.15 3.58
C GLN A 174 -13.73 -20.48 3.12
N GLU A 175 -13.47 -20.60 1.82
CA GLU A 175 -12.97 -21.84 1.20
C GLU A 175 -11.48 -22.02 1.46
N GLY A 176 -10.70 -20.95 1.49
CA GLY A 176 -9.25 -21.02 1.71
C GLY A 176 -8.89 -21.49 3.12
N SER A 177 -9.59 -21.00 4.16
CA SER A 177 -9.36 -21.44 5.53
C SER A 177 -9.85 -22.86 5.78
N ALA A 178 -10.99 -23.27 5.20
CA ALA A 178 -11.48 -24.64 5.27
C ALA A 178 -10.52 -25.61 4.56
N THR A 179 -9.98 -25.22 3.40
CA THR A 179 -8.97 -26.01 2.67
C THR A 179 -7.69 -26.13 3.49
N TRP A 180 -7.19 -25.02 4.05
CA TRP A 180 -6.05 -25.04 4.95
C TRP A 180 -6.28 -25.96 6.15
N ALA A 181 -7.46 -25.92 6.76
CA ALA A 181 -7.79 -26.76 7.91
C ALA A 181 -7.79 -28.25 7.54
N GLY A 182 -8.48 -28.64 6.47
CA GLY A 182 -8.51 -30.03 6.00
C GLY A 182 -7.11 -30.58 5.71
N GLU A 183 -6.31 -29.82 4.98
CA GLU A 183 -4.98 -30.24 4.56
C GLU A 183 -3.97 -30.24 5.71
N SER A 184 -4.00 -29.22 6.58
CA SER A 184 -3.18 -29.18 7.80
C SER A 184 -3.56 -30.26 8.80
N PHE A 185 -4.82 -30.70 8.78
CA PHE A 185 -5.30 -31.77 9.65
C PHE A 185 -4.68 -33.11 9.26
N VAL A 186 -4.67 -33.44 7.96
CA VAL A 186 -4.19 -34.73 7.43
C VAL A 186 -2.72 -34.76 7.03
N GLY A 187 -2.02 -33.60 7.05
CA GLY A 187 -0.64 -33.50 6.57
C GLY A 187 -0.53 -33.38 5.04
N GLY A 188 -1.62 -33.02 4.38
CA GLY A 188 -1.73 -32.80 2.94
C GLY A 188 -2.29 -34.00 2.19
N SER A 189 -2.97 -33.75 1.08
CA SER A 189 -3.64 -34.76 0.27
C SER A 189 -3.44 -34.53 -1.23
N ALA A 190 -3.98 -35.45 -2.04
CA ALA A 190 -4.01 -35.27 -3.49
C ALA A 190 -4.82 -34.03 -3.94
N PHE A 191 -5.70 -33.49 -3.07
CA PHE A 191 -6.52 -32.30 -3.34
C PHE A 191 -5.69 -31.08 -3.72
N THR A 192 -4.63 -30.83 -2.94
CA THR A 192 -3.76 -29.68 -3.14
C THR A 192 -2.53 -30.00 -3.99
N ALA A 193 -2.09 -31.27 -3.99
CA ALA A 193 -0.85 -31.70 -4.62
C ALA A 193 -0.98 -31.98 -6.13
N ARG A 194 -2.17 -32.31 -6.63
CA ARG A 194 -2.40 -32.72 -8.02
C ARG A 194 -3.67 -32.09 -8.59
N PRO A 195 -3.77 -31.88 -9.91
CA PRO A 195 -5.04 -31.53 -10.53
C PRO A 195 -6.02 -32.70 -10.32
N LEU A 196 -7.17 -32.43 -9.71
CA LEU A 196 -8.28 -33.37 -9.64
C LEU A 196 -8.87 -33.61 -11.04
N PRO A 197 -9.62 -34.71 -11.27
CA PRO A 197 -10.32 -34.93 -12.53
C PRO A 197 -11.17 -33.72 -12.94
N GLY A 198 -10.87 -33.13 -14.11
CA GLY A 198 -11.53 -31.93 -14.63
C GLY A 198 -10.89 -30.59 -14.22
N ALA A 199 -9.94 -30.58 -13.27
CA ALA A 199 -9.19 -29.39 -12.90
C ALA A 199 -7.94 -29.23 -13.79
N ARG A 200 -7.62 -27.97 -14.16
CA ARG A 200 -6.47 -27.65 -15.04
C ARG A 200 -5.12 -27.62 -14.31
N ALA A 201 -5.13 -27.41 -13.00
CA ALA A 201 -3.93 -27.30 -12.16
C ALA A 201 -4.24 -27.66 -10.70
N SER A 202 -3.24 -28.09 -9.94
CA SER A 202 -3.36 -28.28 -8.49
C SER A 202 -3.59 -26.95 -7.77
N LEU A 203 -4.16 -26.97 -6.57
CA LEU A 203 -4.39 -25.73 -5.81
C LEU A 203 -3.08 -25.00 -5.49
N TRP A 204 -2.02 -25.74 -5.15
CA TRP A 204 -0.69 -25.15 -4.96
C TRP A 204 -0.17 -24.45 -6.21
N ARG A 205 -0.28 -25.08 -7.38
CA ARG A 205 0.13 -24.45 -8.63
C ARG A 205 -0.69 -23.19 -8.91
N GLN A 206 -2.01 -23.23 -8.70
CA GLN A 206 -2.86 -22.05 -8.87
C GLN A 206 -2.49 -20.91 -7.90
N TYR A 207 -2.09 -21.23 -6.67
CA TYR A 207 -1.60 -20.23 -5.72
C TYR A 207 -0.26 -19.65 -6.14
N LEU A 208 0.72 -20.52 -6.41
CA LEU A 208 2.12 -20.18 -6.60
C LEU A 208 2.41 -19.55 -7.97
N SER A 209 1.63 -19.84 -9.00
CA SER A 209 1.93 -19.42 -10.38
C SER A 209 0.98 -18.41 -11.02
N ASN A 210 -0.22 -18.17 -10.46
CA ASN A 210 -1.18 -17.20 -11.02
C ASN A 210 -1.12 -15.83 -10.32
N ASN A 211 -1.17 -14.72 -11.09
CA ASN A 211 -1.19 -13.34 -10.59
C ASN A 211 -2.58 -12.87 -10.10
N ALA A 212 -3.46 -13.81 -9.73
CA ALA A 212 -4.80 -13.47 -9.27
C ALA A 212 -4.75 -12.65 -7.96
N VAL A 213 -5.53 -11.57 -7.91
CA VAL A 213 -5.80 -10.82 -6.69
C VAL A 213 -6.52 -11.71 -5.66
N LEU A 214 -6.48 -11.35 -4.38
CA LEU A 214 -7.03 -12.19 -3.33
C LEU A 214 -8.55 -12.40 -3.48
N SER A 215 -9.29 -11.39 -3.94
CA SER A 215 -10.76 -11.45 -4.15
C SER A 215 -11.20 -12.49 -5.18
N ASP A 216 -10.32 -12.85 -6.10
CA ASP A 216 -10.61 -13.79 -7.20
C ASP A 216 -10.28 -15.24 -6.82
N ARG A 217 -9.86 -15.47 -5.57
CA ARG A 217 -9.47 -16.79 -5.06
C ARG A 217 -10.58 -17.43 -4.23
N ALA A 218 -10.51 -18.75 -4.12
CA ALA A 218 -11.38 -19.56 -3.27
C ALA A 218 -10.54 -20.62 -2.55
N TYR A 219 -10.67 -21.91 -2.88
CA TYR A 219 -9.88 -23.02 -2.31
C TYR A 219 -8.36 -22.79 -2.40
N ASN A 220 -7.89 -22.21 -3.50
CA ASN A 220 -6.46 -21.90 -3.71
C ASN A 220 -5.95 -20.72 -2.87
N ALA A 221 -6.79 -20.06 -2.07
CA ALA A 221 -6.34 -19.07 -1.09
C ALA A 221 -5.72 -19.71 0.16
N MET A 222 -5.76 -21.05 0.29
CA MET A 222 -5.09 -21.80 1.37
C MET A 222 -3.62 -21.39 1.57
N GLY A 223 -2.92 -20.99 0.50
CA GLY A 223 -1.52 -20.57 0.54
C GLY A 223 -1.30 -19.32 1.41
N LEU A 224 -2.28 -18.43 1.52
CA LEU A 224 -2.24 -17.28 2.44
C LEU A 224 -2.22 -17.75 3.89
N PHE A 225 -3.08 -18.73 4.24
CA PHE A 225 -3.14 -19.28 5.59
C PHE A 225 -1.87 -20.08 5.92
N PHE A 226 -1.35 -20.85 4.97
CA PHE A 226 -0.04 -21.49 5.15
C PHE A 226 1.09 -20.47 5.30
N HIS A 227 1.02 -19.31 4.64
CA HIS A 227 1.98 -18.21 4.86
C HIS A 227 1.88 -17.62 6.27
N LEU A 228 0.66 -17.36 6.77
CA LEU A 228 0.46 -16.93 8.17
C LEU A 228 1.03 -17.96 9.16
N GLN A 229 0.76 -19.24 8.93
CA GLN A 229 1.32 -20.32 9.74
C GLN A 229 2.85 -20.36 9.67
N HIS A 230 3.44 -20.13 8.49
CA HIS A 230 4.89 -20.05 8.31
C HIS A 230 5.50 -18.92 9.15
N LEU A 231 4.81 -17.78 9.26
CA LEU A 231 5.21 -16.66 10.12
C LEU A 231 4.95 -16.91 11.63
N GLY A 232 4.49 -18.10 12.00
CA GLY A 232 4.28 -18.52 13.39
C GLY A 232 2.89 -18.20 13.96
N VAL A 233 1.94 -17.77 13.14
CA VAL A 233 0.55 -17.54 13.58
C VAL A 233 -0.12 -18.86 13.91
N ASN A 234 -0.71 -18.98 15.11
CA ASN A 234 -1.44 -20.19 15.50
C ASN A 234 -2.90 -20.11 15.05
N LEU A 235 -3.11 -20.38 13.76
CA LEU A 235 -4.41 -20.26 13.11
C LEU A 235 -5.51 -21.12 13.74
N TRP A 236 -5.19 -22.28 14.33
CA TRP A 236 -6.19 -23.12 15.01
C TRP A 236 -6.83 -22.43 16.21
N ARG A 237 -6.07 -21.57 16.90
CA ARG A 237 -6.53 -20.79 18.05
C ARG A 237 -7.03 -19.40 17.64
N ASP A 238 -6.33 -18.76 16.71
CA ASP A 238 -6.45 -17.31 16.49
C ASP A 238 -7.59 -16.94 15.51
N LEU A 239 -8.06 -17.89 14.69
CA LEU A 239 -9.14 -17.63 13.72
C LEU A 239 -10.53 -17.41 14.37
N ASP A 240 -10.81 -17.94 15.58
CA ASP A 240 -12.12 -17.73 16.26
C ASP A 240 -12.42 -16.24 16.46
N GLY A 241 -11.44 -15.49 17.00
CA GLY A 241 -11.56 -14.05 17.22
C GLY A 241 -11.79 -13.29 15.91
N MET A 242 -11.20 -13.76 14.81
CA MET A 242 -11.36 -13.16 13.49
C MET A 242 -12.75 -13.40 12.91
N TYR A 243 -13.28 -14.63 12.99
CA TYR A 243 -14.65 -14.94 12.57
C TYR A 243 -15.68 -14.13 13.38
N ARG A 244 -15.48 -14.01 14.70
CA ARG A 244 -16.38 -13.25 15.57
C ARG A 244 -16.32 -11.75 15.29
N GLY A 245 -15.13 -11.21 15.09
CA GLY A 245 -14.91 -9.79 14.82
C GLY A 245 -15.24 -9.38 13.38
N PHE A 246 -15.50 -10.33 12.48
CA PHE A 246 -15.70 -10.07 11.06
C PHE A 246 -16.90 -9.15 10.86
N ALA A 247 -16.61 -7.89 10.53
CA ALA A 247 -17.60 -6.92 10.11
C ALA A 247 -17.90 -7.15 8.62
N LEU A 248 -19.18 -7.18 8.27
CA LEU A 248 -19.60 -7.19 6.87
C LEU A 248 -19.21 -5.84 6.26
N SER A 249 -18.07 -5.80 5.59
CA SER A 249 -17.61 -4.64 4.84
C SER A 249 -17.85 -4.88 3.35
N THR A 250 -18.31 -3.86 2.63
CA THR A 250 -18.37 -3.87 1.16
C THR A 250 -16.99 -3.71 0.52
N ASN A 251 -15.97 -3.39 1.32
CA ASN A 251 -14.58 -3.36 0.86
C ASN A 251 -13.98 -4.78 0.92
N PRO A 252 -13.56 -5.37 -0.21
CA PRO A 252 -13.03 -6.74 -0.26
C PRO A 252 -11.69 -6.90 0.46
N TYR A 253 -11.01 -5.81 0.78
CA TYR A 253 -9.73 -5.78 1.48
C TYR A 253 -9.85 -5.54 2.98
N ALA A 254 -10.98 -5.03 3.47
CA ALA A 254 -11.20 -4.81 4.90
C ALA A 254 -11.09 -6.12 5.71
N SER A 255 -11.55 -7.22 5.11
CA SER A 255 -11.42 -8.57 5.65
C SER A 255 -9.97 -9.02 5.80
N LEU A 256 -9.10 -8.66 4.85
CA LEU A 256 -7.67 -8.94 4.93
C LEU A 256 -7.02 -8.05 6.00
N GLU A 257 -7.32 -6.75 6.03
CA GLU A 257 -6.79 -5.85 7.06
C GLU A 257 -7.18 -6.29 8.48
N GLN A 258 -8.41 -6.77 8.66
CA GLN A 258 -8.84 -7.34 9.92
C GLN A 258 -8.08 -8.63 10.26
N LEU A 259 -7.87 -9.53 9.29
CA LEU A 259 -7.04 -10.72 9.45
C LEU A 259 -5.60 -10.34 9.85
N LEU A 260 -5.06 -9.27 9.27
CA LEU A 260 -3.69 -8.81 9.55
C LEU A 260 -3.56 -8.00 10.85
N SER A 261 -4.66 -7.51 11.42
CA SER A 261 -4.63 -6.72 12.66
C SER A 261 -4.11 -7.51 13.88
N THR A 262 -4.11 -8.84 13.82
CA THR A 262 -3.63 -9.70 14.91
C THR A 262 -2.23 -10.27 14.65
N THR A 263 -1.55 -9.84 13.58
CA THR A 263 -0.19 -10.29 13.22
C THR A 263 0.70 -9.09 12.94
N ASP A 264 2.00 -9.32 12.72
CA ASP A 264 2.89 -8.30 12.18
C ASP A 264 2.54 -8.06 10.71
N ARG A 265 1.65 -7.08 10.49
CA ARG A 265 1.14 -6.70 9.17
C ARG A 265 2.27 -6.39 8.18
N THR A 266 3.29 -5.64 8.59
CA THR A 266 4.38 -5.23 7.71
C THR A 266 5.21 -6.45 7.31
N ASN A 267 5.60 -7.28 8.27
CA ASN A 267 6.37 -8.49 7.98
C ASN A 267 5.57 -9.46 7.08
N PHE A 268 4.26 -9.60 7.32
CA PHE A 268 3.39 -10.38 6.44
C PHE A 268 3.42 -9.85 5.01
N LEU A 269 3.11 -8.57 4.80
CA LEU A 269 3.03 -7.98 3.45
C LEU A 269 4.39 -8.02 2.72
N GLN A 270 5.50 -7.86 3.44
CA GLN A 270 6.84 -7.99 2.87
C GLN A 270 7.15 -9.41 2.41
N THR A 271 6.90 -10.40 3.26
CA THR A 271 7.27 -11.80 2.98
C THR A 271 6.29 -12.53 2.07
N TRP A 272 5.07 -12.01 1.88
CA TRP A 272 4.02 -12.71 1.16
C TRP A 272 4.35 -12.93 -0.33
N ALA A 273 4.85 -11.90 -1.03
CA ALA A 273 5.35 -12.06 -2.40
C ALA A 273 6.67 -12.83 -2.46
N MET A 274 7.57 -12.59 -1.50
CA MET A 274 8.88 -13.25 -1.45
C MET A 274 8.74 -14.77 -1.38
N GLY A 275 7.80 -15.27 -0.57
CA GLY A 275 7.54 -16.70 -0.39
C GLY A 275 7.18 -17.46 -1.68
N LEU A 276 6.69 -16.75 -2.70
CA LEU A 276 6.28 -17.35 -3.97
C LEU A 276 7.47 -17.80 -4.84
N GLU A 277 8.68 -17.30 -4.55
CA GLU A 277 9.89 -17.74 -5.24
C GLU A 277 10.28 -19.17 -4.85
N ARG A 278 9.92 -19.61 -3.64
CA ARG A 278 10.10 -20.99 -3.14
C ARG A 278 11.57 -21.41 -2.98
N SER A 279 12.46 -20.50 -2.58
CA SER A 279 13.85 -20.86 -2.23
C SER A 279 13.94 -21.51 -0.86
N ALA A 280 14.35 -22.78 -0.84
CA ALA A 280 14.61 -23.49 0.40
C ALA A 280 15.81 -22.94 1.20
N SER A 281 16.76 -22.26 0.55
CA SER A 281 17.95 -21.70 1.21
C SER A 281 17.72 -20.33 1.84
N ALA A 282 16.65 -19.63 1.45
CA ALA A 282 16.28 -18.33 1.99
C ALA A 282 14.88 -18.40 2.62
N ALA A 283 14.82 -18.62 3.94
CA ALA A 283 13.57 -18.88 4.65
C ALA A 283 12.48 -17.81 4.40
N GLU A 284 12.87 -16.53 4.31
CA GLU A 284 11.95 -15.42 4.05
C GLU A 284 11.39 -15.40 2.60
N TRP A 285 12.05 -16.11 1.69
CA TRP A 285 11.68 -16.29 0.28
C TRP A 285 10.99 -17.64 0.02
N ASN A 286 10.50 -18.28 1.08
CA ASN A 286 9.90 -19.60 0.99
C ASN A 286 8.49 -19.62 1.57
N THR A 287 7.50 -20.01 0.76
CA THR A 287 6.22 -20.51 1.29
C THR A 287 6.34 -22.00 1.55
N SER A 288 5.92 -22.48 2.72
CA SER A 288 5.79 -23.91 3.02
C SER A 288 4.33 -24.29 3.28
N GLY A 289 3.99 -25.58 3.19
CA GLY A 289 2.63 -26.03 3.47
C GLY A 289 2.43 -27.52 3.24
N ALA A 290 1.28 -28.02 3.68
CA ALA A 290 0.91 -29.42 3.54
C ALA A 290 0.80 -29.80 2.06
N ALA A 291 1.48 -30.89 1.67
CA ALA A 291 1.59 -31.38 0.29
C ALA A 291 1.94 -30.29 -0.77
N ILE A 292 2.71 -29.27 -0.37
CA ILE A 292 3.18 -28.23 -1.27
C ILE A 292 3.96 -28.82 -2.44
N THR A 293 3.67 -28.34 -3.64
CA THR A 293 4.33 -28.79 -4.86
C THR A 293 5.69 -28.11 -5.05
N ALA A 294 6.43 -28.57 -6.05
CA ALA A 294 7.68 -27.95 -6.49
C ALA A 294 7.46 -26.74 -7.41
N ASP A 295 6.22 -26.35 -7.67
CA ASP A 295 5.92 -25.16 -8.47
C ASP A 295 6.46 -23.90 -7.75
N SER A 296 6.89 -22.92 -8.53
CA SER A 296 7.29 -21.59 -8.06
C SER A 296 6.74 -20.51 -8.99
N ARG A 297 6.78 -19.27 -8.52
CA ARG A 297 6.41 -18.11 -9.33
C ARG A 297 7.44 -17.91 -10.44
N GLY A 298 6.96 -17.82 -11.68
CA GLY A 298 7.80 -17.33 -12.78
C GLY A 298 8.15 -15.85 -12.57
N HIS A 299 9.37 -15.47 -12.94
CA HIS A 299 9.85 -14.10 -12.78
C HIS A 299 9.51 -13.29 -14.03
N THR A 300 9.19 -12.01 -13.83
CA THR A 300 8.95 -11.05 -14.91
C THR A 300 10.17 -10.15 -15.04
N PRO A 301 10.80 -10.00 -16.21
CA PRO A 301 11.89 -9.05 -16.36
C PRO A 301 11.41 -7.62 -16.05
N LEU A 302 12.11 -6.92 -15.16
CA LEU A 302 11.94 -5.48 -14.95
C LEU A 302 13.04 -4.77 -15.77
N PRO A 303 12.69 -4.17 -16.91
CA PRO A 303 13.68 -3.55 -17.79
C PRO A 303 14.32 -2.35 -17.10
N LEU A 304 15.61 -2.15 -17.35
CA LEU A 304 16.29 -0.92 -16.99
C LEU A 304 15.84 0.22 -17.92
N THR A 305 15.51 1.36 -17.34
CA THR A 305 15.13 2.58 -18.07
C THR A 305 16.02 3.74 -17.66
N THR A 306 16.09 4.80 -18.46
CA THR A 306 16.81 6.03 -18.08
C THR A 306 15.91 7.06 -17.39
N SER A 307 14.61 6.77 -17.24
CA SER A 307 13.65 7.58 -16.49
C SER A 307 12.48 6.74 -15.96
N GLU A 308 11.79 7.23 -14.93
CA GLU A 308 10.59 6.60 -14.37
C GLU A 308 9.43 6.55 -15.37
N ALA A 309 9.32 7.56 -16.23
CA ALA A 309 8.30 7.65 -17.28
C ALA A 309 8.42 6.54 -18.35
N GLY A 310 9.52 5.79 -18.37
CA GLY A 310 9.90 4.91 -19.48
C GLY A 310 9.32 3.48 -19.49
N ALA A 311 9.18 2.77 -18.36
CA ALA A 311 8.73 1.36 -18.38
C ALA A 311 8.44 0.71 -17.00
N GLY A 312 8.09 1.48 -15.96
CA GLY A 312 7.74 0.86 -14.68
C GLY A 312 6.49 -0.02 -14.77
N LEU A 313 6.42 -1.04 -13.90
CA LEU A 313 5.34 -2.02 -13.89
C LEU A 313 4.40 -1.79 -12.70
N ASN A 314 3.12 -2.06 -12.91
CA ASN A 314 2.10 -1.90 -11.88
C ASN A 314 1.70 -3.26 -11.30
N VAL A 315 1.67 -3.37 -9.97
CA VAL A 315 1.15 -4.52 -9.23
C VAL A 315 -0.21 -4.16 -8.62
N PRO A 316 -1.31 -4.85 -9.00
CA PRO A 316 -2.62 -4.61 -8.40
C PRO A 316 -2.66 -4.93 -6.89
N PRO A 317 -3.53 -4.27 -6.10
CA PRO A 317 -3.72 -4.57 -4.67
C PRO A 317 -3.93 -6.07 -4.42
N THR A 318 -3.22 -6.63 -3.44
CA THR A 318 -3.23 -8.08 -3.09
C THR A 318 -2.77 -9.05 -4.18
N ALA A 319 -2.31 -8.55 -5.33
CA ALA A 319 -1.51 -9.35 -6.25
C ALA A 319 -0.03 -9.28 -5.84
N HIS A 320 0.76 -10.19 -6.41
CA HIS A 320 2.18 -10.31 -6.13
C HIS A 320 2.96 -10.25 -7.44
N GLY A 321 3.97 -9.40 -7.47
CA GLY A 321 4.98 -9.34 -8.53
C GLY A 321 6.29 -9.97 -8.06
N LEU A 322 6.94 -10.69 -8.97
CA LEU A 322 8.30 -11.20 -8.77
C LEU A 322 9.10 -10.85 -10.01
N PHE A 323 10.12 -10.03 -9.84
CA PHE A 323 10.79 -9.33 -10.92
C PHE A 323 12.29 -9.58 -10.96
N ASP A 324 12.80 -9.95 -12.13
CA ASP A 324 14.24 -10.05 -12.36
C ASP A 324 14.79 -8.71 -12.82
N ILE A 325 15.82 -8.23 -12.14
CA ILE A 325 16.58 -7.03 -12.48
C ILE A 325 17.97 -7.47 -12.94
N ASN A 326 18.39 -7.03 -14.12
CA ASN A 326 19.73 -7.28 -14.62
C ASN A 326 20.49 -5.97 -14.70
N MET A 327 21.31 -5.69 -13.68
CA MET A 327 22.19 -4.53 -13.60
C MET A 327 23.54 -4.83 -14.25
N PRO A 328 23.93 -4.10 -15.31
CA PRO A 328 25.25 -4.20 -15.91
C PRO A 328 26.35 -3.73 -14.95
N SER A 329 27.54 -4.31 -15.11
CA SER A 329 28.75 -3.83 -14.45
C SER A 329 29.06 -2.39 -14.89
N GLY A 330 29.46 -1.54 -13.95
CA GLY A 330 29.79 -0.14 -14.20
C GLY A 330 28.60 0.79 -14.40
N GLN A 331 27.38 0.30 -14.16
CA GLN A 331 26.17 1.13 -14.13
C GLN A 331 25.61 1.19 -12.72
N ILE A 332 25.02 2.35 -12.38
CA ILE A 332 24.28 2.54 -11.15
C ILE A 332 22.80 2.41 -11.48
N VAL A 333 22.11 1.56 -10.73
CA VAL A 333 20.67 1.32 -10.91
C VAL A 333 19.95 1.66 -9.62
N GLU A 334 18.98 2.57 -9.72
CA GLU A 334 18.01 2.84 -8.69
C GLU A 334 16.81 1.91 -8.82
N VAL A 335 16.43 1.25 -7.73
CA VAL A 335 15.21 0.45 -7.66
C VAL A 335 14.18 1.20 -6.84
N VAL A 336 13.03 1.51 -7.46
CA VAL A 336 11.94 2.29 -6.87
C VAL A 336 10.69 1.44 -6.67
N VAL A 337 10.05 1.57 -5.51
CA VAL A 337 8.76 0.96 -5.17
C VAL A 337 7.90 1.94 -4.35
N ASP A 338 6.80 2.41 -4.94
CA ASP A 338 5.96 3.47 -4.34
C ASP A 338 4.98 2.95 -3.29
N ASP A 339 3.95 2.19 -3.68
CA ASP A 339 2.88 1.71 -2.78
C ASP A 339 2.97 0.20 -2.48
N GLY A 340 4.20 -0.32 -2.45
CA GLY A 340 4.49 -1.75 -2.34
C GLY A 340 5.23 -2.15 -1.06
N TYR A 341 4.98 -3.38 -0.61
CA TYR A 341 5.77 -4.07 0.41
C TYR A 341 6.50 -5.24 -0.22
N GLY A 342 7.68 -5.58 0.27
CA GLY A 342 8.39 -6.70 -0.34
C GLY A 342 9.81 -6.93 0.16
N GLY A 343 10.62 -7.48 -0.75
CA GLY A 343 12.05 -7.66 -0.55
C GLY A 343 12.80 -7.65 -1.87
N LEU A 344 14.04 -7.16 -1.83
CA LEU A 344 15.00 -7.19 -2.92
C LEU A 344 16.24 -7.95 -2.47
N ARG A 345 16.71 -8.91 -3.26
CA ARG A 345 18.02 -9.55 -3.05
C ARG A 345 18.83 -9.53 -4.33
N TRP A 346 20.14 -9.39 -4.21
CA TRP A 346 21.08 -9.47 -5.32
C TRP A 346 21.87 -10.77 -5.21
N GLY A 347 21.71 -11.67 -6.18
CA GLY A 347 22.26 -13.03 -6.12
C GLY A 347 21.82 -13.78 -4.86
N GLU A 348 22.78 -14.32 -4.11
CA GLU A 348 22.58 -14.96 -2.81
C GLU A 348 22.80 -13.99 -1.62
N GLY A 349 22.86 -12.69 -1.89
CA GLY A 349 23.08 -11.65 -0.89
C GLY A 349 21.94 -11.48 0.10
N ALA A 350 22.16 -10.58 1.07
CA ALA A 350 21.15 -10.24 2.07
C ALA A 350 19.90 -9.64 1.43
N THR A 351 18.75 -9.89 2.05
CA THR A 351 17.48 -9.31 1.62
C THR A 351 17.34 -7.90 2.16
N THR A 352 17.17 -6.94 1.25
CA THR A 352 16.72 -5.59 1.58
C THR A 352 15.20 -5.59 1.67
N ARG A 353 14.65 -5.07 2.78
CA ARG A 353 13.20 -5.00 2.99
C ARG A 353 12.63 -3.78 2.26
N VAL A 354 11.53 -3.98 1.55
CA VAL A 354 10.84 -2.95 0.78
C VAL A 354 9.58 -2.52 1.54
N THR A 355 9.37 -1.21 1.64
CA THR A 355 8.19 -0.56 2.22
C THR A 355 7.70 0.52 1.25
N PRO A 356 6.50 1.08 1.43
CA PRO A 356 6.05 2.18 0.59
C PRO A 356 7.03 3.35 0.58
N GLY A 357 7.32 3.90 -0.60
CA GLY A 357 8.29 4.96 -0.87
C GLY A 357 9.75 4.50 -0.91
N PHE A 358 9.99 3.22 -1.20
CA PHE A 358 11.34 2.67 -1.27
C PHE A 358 12.07 3.16 -2.52
N GLY A 359 13.24 3.75 -2.36
CA GLY A 359 14.21 4.06 -3.41
C GLY A 359 15.61 3.75 -2.92
N GLN A 360 16.38 2.97 -3.68
CA GLN A 360 17.76 2.66 -3.34
C GLN A 360 18.59 2.42 -4.59
N GLN A 361 19.77 3.05 -4.62
CA GLN A 361 20.75 2.94 -5.69
C GLN A 361 21.74 1.80 -5.40
N TYR A 362 22.08 1.05 -6.43
CA TYR A 362 22.97 -0.10 -6.36
C TYR A 362 24.03 -0.07 -7.46
N CYS A 363 25.17 -0.70 -7.20
CA CYS A 363 26.21 -0.98 -8.19
C CYS A 363 26.84 -2.36 -7.95
N VAL A 364 27.33 -3.03 -9.00
CA VAL A 364 28.03 -4.32 -8.87
C VAL A 364 29.47 -4.12 -8.38
N GLY A 365 29.80 -4.64 -7.20
CA GLY A 365 31.15 -4.57 -6.62
C GLY A 365 31.74 -3.16 -6.65
N ASP A 366 33.01 -3.06 -7.02
CA ASP A 366 33.73 -1.79 -7.16
C ASP A 366 33.70 -1.27 -8.60
N THR A 367 32.71 -1.67 -9.40
CA THR A 367 32.71 -1.36 -10.84
C THR A 367 32.24 0.07 -11.14
N CYS A 368 31.59 0.71 -10.16
CA CYS A 368 31.28 2.14 -10.16
C CYS A 368 32.13 2.76 -9.06
N GLN A 369 33.29 3.30 -9.43
CA GLN A 369 34.14 4.10 -8.55
C GLN A 369 34.12 5.53 -9.05
N CYS A 370 34.16 6.47 -8.12
CA CYS A 370 34.44 7.85 -8.41
C CYS A 370 35.86 8.00 -9.02
N PRO A 371 36.17 9.12 -9.72
CA PRO A 371 37.50 9.35 -10.29
C PRO A 371 38.65 9.28 -9.27
N ASP A 372 38.38 9.57 -8.00
CA ASP A 372 39.32 9.49 -6.89
C ASP A 372 39.48 8.05 -6.31
N GLY A 373 38.75 7.09 -6.86
CA GLY A 373 38.73 5.68 -6.43
C GLY A 373 37.78 5.39 -5.27
N SER A 374 37.02 6.38 -4.78
CA SER A 374 36.02 6.20 -3.72
C SER A 374 34.72 5.57 -4.26
N SER A 375 33.88 5.03 -3.36
CA SER A 375 32.55 4.54 -3.73
C SER A 375 31.57 5.71 -3.87
N PRO A 376 30.68 5.69 -4.88
CA PRO A 376 29.68 6.73 -5.06
C PRO A 376 28.79 6.90 -3.81
N PRO A 377 28.53 8.14 -3.35
CA PRO A 377 27.72 8.38 -2.16
C PRO A 377 26.27 7.88 -2.35
N GLY A 378 25.70 7.26 -1.32
CA GLY A 378 24.33 6.74 -1.36
C GLY A 378 24.13 5.43 -2.14
N VAL A 379 25.17 4.93 -2.83
CA VAL A 379 25.10 3.73 -3.67
C VAL A 379 25.55 2.50 -2.90
N VAL A 380 24.70 1.47 -2.86
CA VAL A 380 25.00 0.20 -2.19
C VAL A 380 25.72 -0.74 -3.16
N SER A 381 26.94 -1.14 -2.82
CA SER A 381 27.67 -2.16 -3.58
C SER A 381 27.10 -3.56 -3.33
N VAL A 382 26.93 -4.34 -4.41
CA VAL A 382 26.40 -5.70 -4.38
C VAL A 382 27.28 -6.66 -5.16
N ASP A 383 27.40 -7.90 -4.71
CA ASP A 383 28.29 -8.90 -5.33
C ASP A 383 27.79 -9.41 -6.69
N SER A 384 26.52 -9.13 -7.05
CA SER A 384 25.89 -9.61 -8.27
C SER A 384 24.97 -8.56 -8.87
N GLY A 385 25.03 -8.39 -10.19
CA GLY A 385 24.07 -7.59 -10.95
C GLY A 385 22.73 -8.29 -11.20
N ARG A 386 22.50 -9.49 -10.63
CA ARG A 386 21.21 -10.20 -10.75
C ARG A 386 20.35 -9.95 -9.53
N GLY A 387 19.41 -9.02 -9.67
CA GLY A 387 18.45 -8.66 -8.63
C GLY A 387 17.17 -9.46 -8.77
N LEU A 388 16.58 -9.83 -7.64
CA LEU A 388 15.23 -10.37 -7.56
C LEU A 388 14.40 -9.51 -6.61
N LEU A 389 13.39 -8.87 -7.16
CA LEU A 389 12.46 -8.00 -6.45
C LEU A 389 11.10 -8.69 -6.31
N ALA A 390 10.66 -8.95 -5.07
CA ALA A 390 9.29 -9.39 -4.78
C ALA A 390 8.50 -8.21 -4.23
N VAL A 391 7.28 -7.98 -4.76
CA VAL A 391 6.39 -6.90 -4.30
C VAL A 391 4.96 -7.39 -4.16
N THR A 392 4.35 -7.08 -3.02
CA THR A 392 2.91 -7.11 -2.78
C THR A 392 2.41 -5.68 -2.67
N ALA A 393 1.41 -5.32 -3.48
CA ALA A 393 0.76 -4.02 -3.32
C ALA A 393 -0.13 -3.99 -2.06
N ALA A 394 -0.10 -2.86 -1.35
CA ALA A 394 -0.88 -2.69 -0.13
C ALA A 394 -2.38 -2.97 -0.35
N PRO A 395 -3.11 -3.53 0.63
CA PRO A 395 -4.57 -3.56 0.57
C PRO A 395 -5.09 -2.11 0.68
N THR A 396 -5.85 -1.63 -0.30
CA THR A 396 -6.34 -0.24 -0.31
C THR A 396 -7.85 -0.19 -0.05
N ALA A 397 -8.37 0.94 0.43
CA ALA A 397 -9.80 1.06 0.70
C ALA A 397 -10.66 1.35 -0.54
N SER A 398 -10.01 1.74 -1.65
CA SER A 398 -10.65 2.07 -2.93
C SER A 398 -10.53 0.89 -3.89
N LEU A 399 -11.59 0.66 -4.68
CA LEU A 399 -11.68 -0.36 -5.73
C LEU A 399 -11.82 0.24 -7.13
N SER A 400 -11.53 1.53 -7.30
CA SER A 400 -11.44 2.12 -8.64
C SER A 400 -10.41 1.35 -9.49
N PRO A 401 -10.58 1.22 -10.82
CA PRO A 401 -9.49 0.84 -11.73
C PRO A 401 -8.20 1.69 -11.52
N ASP A 402 -8.38 2.89 -10.95
CA ASP A 402 -7.38 3.87 -10.54
C ASP A 402 -6.92 3.74 -9.07
N SER A 403 -7.27 2.63 -8.39
CA SER A 403 -6.82 2.38 -7.00
C SER A 403 -5.30 2.26 -6.94
N PRO A 404 -4.65 2.64 -5.81
CA PRO A 404 -3.20 2.65 -5.71
C PRO A 404 -2.64 1.28 -6.06
N ARG A 405 -1.87 1.21 -7.14
CA ARG A 405 -1.09 0.04 -7.53
C ARG A 405 0.30 0.27 -7.00
N ALA A 406 0.99 -0.79 -6.57
CA ALA A 406 2.42 -0.63 -6.35
C ALA A 406 3.08 -0.42 -7.72
N PHE A 407 3.68 0.74 -7.91
CA PHE A 407 4.57 1.00 -9.03
C PHE A 407 5.96 0.46 -8.70
N VAL A 408 6.61 -0.20 -9.66
CA VAL A 408 7.98 -0.68 -9.53
C VAL A 408 8.78 -0.27 -10.76
N ALA A 409 9.99 0.23 -10.55
CA ALA A 409 10.91 0.60 -11.63
C ALA A 409 12.36 0.26 -11.27
N ALA A 410 13.17 0.04 -12.29
CA ALA A 410 14.61 -0.06 -12.18
C ALA A 410 15.22 0.94 -13.18
N ILE A 411 15.88 1.96 -12.66
CA ILE A 411 16.28 3.15 -13.42
C ILE A 411 17.80 3.19 -13.42
N GLN A 412 18.40 3.16 -14.61
CA GLN A 412 19.79 3.50 -14.78
C GLN A 412 19.96 5.00 -14.56
N ILE A 413 20.82 5.36 -13.62
CA ILE A 413 21.18 6.73 -13.30
C ILE A 413 22.66 6.97 -13.59
N GLU A 414 23.00 8.24 -13.80
CA GLU A 414 24.39 8.66 -13.95
C GLU A 414 25.15 8.54 -12.62
N SER A 415 26.47 8.45 -12.71
CA SER A 415 27.29 8.31 -11.51
C SER A 415 27.21 9.58 -10.67
N PRO A 416 26.86 9.53 -9.37
CA PRO A 416 26.84 10.72 -8.53
C PRO A 416 28.26 11.24 -8.21
N CYS A 417 29.29 10.62 -8.79
CA CYS A 417 30.68 11.05 -8.76
C CYS A 417 31.11 11.86 -9.99
N GLU A 418 30.34 11.84 -11.07
CA GLU A 418 30.66 12.64 -12.25
C GLU A 418 30.40 14.11 -11.88
N GLU A 419 31.47 14.86 -11.62
CA GLU A 419 31.43 16.31 -11.67
C GLU A 419 31.06 16.68 -13.11
N GLU A 420 30.03 17.50 -13.30
CA GLU A 420 29.72 18.08 -14.62
C GLU A 420 31.01 18.70 -15.18
N GLU A 421 31.61 18.09 -16.22
CA GLU A 421 32.77 18.69 -16.87
C GLU A 421 32.33 20.08 -17.39
N GLU A 422 32.94 21.14 -16.84
CA GLU A 422 32.86 22.50 -17.38
C GLU A 422 33.39 22.52 -18.82
N GLU A 423 32.56 22.17 -19.79
CA GLU A 423 32.87 22.42 -21.19
C GLU A 423 32.82 23.94 -21.44
N ALA A 424 33.98 24.48 -21.78
CA ALA A 424 34.17 25.88 -22.18
C ALA A 424 33.17 26.29 -23.29
N PRO A 425 32.70 27.55 -23.28
CA PRO A 425 31.55 27.97 -24.08
C PRO A 425 31.90 27.94 -25.56
N THR A 426 31.43 26.92 -26.28
CA THR A 426 31.33 26.95 -27.73
C THR A 426 29.88 27.18 -28.14
N SER A 427 29.70 28.31 -28.79
CA SER A 427 28.45 28.86 -29.30
C SER A 427 27.73 27.94 -30.29
N MET A 428 26.39 27.90 -30.19
CA MET A 428 25.32 27.82 -31.23
C MET A 428 24.21 26.80 -30.85
N PRO A 429 22.95 26.93 -31.31
CA PRO A 429 21.91 27.64 -30.55
C PRO A 429 20.62 26.82 -30.33
N GLY A 430 19.91 27.14 -29.24
CA GLY A 430 18.44 27.11 -29.16
C GLY A 430 17.75 25.75 -29.04
N GLY A 431 17.15 25.51 -27.87
CA GLY A 431 16.19 24.43 -27.59
C GLY A 431 16.24 24.06 -26.11
N GLY A 432 15.62 24.89 -25.25
CA GLY A 432 15.66 24.74 -23.80
C GLY A 432 14.72 23.64 -23.29
N ASP A 433 15.24 22.82 -22.38
CA ASP A 433 14.50 21.83 -21.59
C ASP A 433 14.14 22.45 -20.22
N THR A 434 12.87 22.36 -19.79
CA THR A 434 12.34 22.97 -18.56
C THR A 434 12.01 21.94 -17.47
N GLY A 435 12.58 20.73 -17.49
CA GLY A 435 12.31 19.67 -16.50
C GLY A 435 13.03 19.76 -15.14
N ASP A 436 13.92 20.72 -14.91
CA ASP A 436 15.04 20.57 -13.97
C ASP A 436 14.97 21.41 -12.68
N ARG A 437 13.88 21.30 -11.90
CA ARG A 437 13.67 22.08 -10.66
C ARG A 437 13.39 21.22 -9.42
N ALA A 438 13.94 21.64 -8.27
CA ALA A 438 13.59 21.14 -6.94
C ALA A 438 12.68 22.16 -6.22
N SER A 439 11.77 21.68 -5.36
CA SER A 439 10.79 22.53 -4.69
C SER A 439 10.78 22.30 -3.19
N GLY A 440 10.78 23.38 -2.40
CA GLY A 440 10.38 23.37 -0.99
C GLY A 440 8.98 23.96 -0.86
N THR A 441 8.24 23.66 0.21
CA THR A 441 6.86 24.18 0.35
C THR A 441 6.51 24.46 1.81
N SER A 442 5.87 25.60 2.04
CA SER A 442 5.12 25.93 3.25
C SER A 442 3.64 26.07 2.92
N TYR A 443 2.81 25.17 3.43
CA TYR A 443 1.38 25.08 3.10
C TYR A 443 0.53 24.66 4.30
N GLY A 444 -0.76 24.96 4.28
CA GLY A 444 -1.64 24.60 5.39
C GLY A 444 -1.13 25.18 6.72
N ASP A 445 -1.26 24.43 7.83
CA ASP A 445 -0.97 24.88 9.19
C ASP A 445 0.50 24.78 9.69
N PRO A 446 1.31 25.76 9.28
CA PRO A 446 2.27 25.51 8.20
C PRO A 446 2.96 24.14 8.33
N HIS A 447 2.62 23.25 7.41
CA HIS A 447 3.43 22.09 7.09
C HIS A 447 4.57 22.51 6.20
N ILE A 448 5.78 22.09 6.56
CA ILE A 448 6.98 22.33 5.78
C ILE A 448 7.40 21.03 5.12
N ILE A 449 7.65 21.10 3.82
CA ILE A 449 8.39 20.10 3.05
C ILE A 449 9.68 20.77 2.59
N THR A 450 10.82 20.28 3.07
CA THR A 450 12.15 20.78 2.71
C THR A 450 12.51 20.40 1.29
N TYR A 451 13.59 20.98 0.74
CA TYR A 451 14.03 20.66 -0.61
C TYR A 451 14.43 19.18 -0.77
N ASP A 452 14.93 18.53 0.29
CA ASP A 452 15.27 17.10 0.31
C ASP A 452 14.10 16.21 0.75
N GLY A 453 12.91 16.80 0.96
CA GLY A 453 11.66 16.08 1.19
C GLY A 453 11.33 15.74 2.64
N TYR A 454 12.09 16.26 3.62
CA TYR A 454 11.76 16.13 5.04
C TYR A 454 10.47 16.88 5.38
N ARG A 455 9.60 16.27 6.19
CA ARG A 455 8.26 16.79 6.51
C ARG A 455 8.10 17.05 8.00
N TYR A 456 7.64 18.24 8.34
CA TYR A 456 7.34 18.59 9.73
C TYR A 456 6.29 19.71 9.82
N SER A 457 5.57 19.74 10.94
CA SER A 457 4.62 20.82 11.25
C SER A 457 5.34 21.93 12.03
N PHE A 458 5.18 23.18 11.61
CA PHE A 458 5.91 24.32 12.15
C PHE A 458 4.98 25.42 12.70
N GLN A 459 4.13 25.02 13.63
CA GLN A 459 3.03 25.81 14.21
C GLN A 459 3.49 26.98 15.10
N THR A 460 4.15 27.98 14.51
CA THR A 460 4.74 29.13 15.22
C THR A 460 4.08 30.44 14.82
N VAL A 461 4.29 31.49 15.62
CA VAL A 461 3.83 32.86 15.33
C VAL A 461 5.05 33.77 15.30
N GLY A 462 5.24 34.47 14.19
CA GLY A 462 6.44 35.26 13.93
C GLY A 462 6.75 35.43 12.45
N GLU A 463 7.93 35.99 12.19
CA GLU A 463 8.53 36.08 10.87
C GLU A 463 9.78 35.21 10.83
N PHE A 464 9.90 34.39 9.79
CA PHE A 464 10.92 33.35 9.70
C PHE A 464 11.60 33.36 8.34
N LEU A 465 12.89 33.01 8.35
CA LEU A 465 13.65 32.74 7.14
C LEU A 465 13.22 31.40 6.55
N LEU A 466 12.48 31.43 5.45
CA LEU A 466 12.00 30.22 4.78
C LEU A 466 13.16 29.57 4.01
N THR A 467 13.89 30.36 3.23
CA THR A 467 15.10 29.94 2.53
C THR A 467 15.99 31.15 2.23
N GLU A 468 17.31 30.94 2.28
CA GLU A 468 18.33 31.89 1.83
C GLU A 468 19.48 31.13 1.16
N SER A 469 19.93 31.61 0.01
CA SER A 469 21.16 31.13 -0.63
C SER A 469 22.41 31.72 0.05
N GLN A 470 23.52 30.98 0.09
CA GLN A 470 24.77 31.44 0.71
C GLN A 470 25.32 32.76 0.14
N ASP A 471 25.04 33.04 -1.14
CA ASP A 471 25.41 34.30 -1.81
C ASP A 471 24.48 35.48 -1.44
N GLY A 472 23.38 35.22 -0.72
CA GLY A 472 22.40 36.21 -0.29
C GLY A 472 21.56 36.82 -1.43
N HIS A 473 21.58 36.22 -2.62
CA HIS A 473 20.82 36.71 -3.78
C HIS A 473 19.39 36.17 -3.84
N PHE A 474 19.14 35.00 -3.25
CA PHE A 474 17.81 34.44 -3.08
C PHE A 474 17.45 34.40 -1.60
N VAL A 475 16.48 35.20 -1.18
CA VAL A 475 16.00 35.24 0.21
C VAL A 475 14.48 35.26 0.20
N VAL A 476 13.87 34.33 0.94
CA VAL A 476 12.42 34.26 1.14
C VAL A 476 12.13 34.20 2.64
N GLN A 477 11.28 35.10 3.09
CA GLN A 477 10.80 35.18 4.47
C GLN A 477 9.29 34.97 4.51
N ALA A 478 8.80 34.24 5.50
CA ALA A 478 7.37 33.99 5.71
C ALA A 478 6.91 34.58 7.04
N ARG A 479 5.75 35.24 7.05
CA ARG A 479 5.09 35.74 8.26
C ARG A 479 3.95 34.82 8.65
N GLN A 480 4.01 34.20 9.81
CA GLN A 480 3.00 33.29 10.35
C GLN A 480 2.22 33.96 11.48
N ILE A 481 0.89 33.93 11.41
CA ILE A 481 0.00 34.43 12.47
C ILE A 481 -0.93 33.33 12.95
N GLN A 482 -1.37 33.43 14.20
CA GLN A 482 -2.38 32.55 14.75
C GLN A 482 -3.71 32.75 14.02
N VAL A 483 -4.39 31.67 13.65
CA VAL A 483 -5.77 31.73 13.17
C VAL A 483 -6.67 32.13 14.35
N PRO A 484 -7.47 33.21 14.25
CA PRO A 484 -8.28 33.69 15.36
C PRO A 484 -9.11 32.60 16.05
N GLY A 485 -8.91 32.43 17.35
CA GLY A 485 -9.64 31.45 18.17
C GLY A 485 -9.22 29.99 17.98
N ARG A 486 -8.09 29.71 17.31
CA ARG A 486 -7.58 28.35 17.06
C ARG A 486 -6.15 28.18 17.58
N SER A 487 -5.74 26.95 17.85
CA SER A 487 -4.38 26.60 18.27
C SER A 487 -3.46 26.27 17.08
N ILE A 488 -3.70 26.91 15.93
CA ILE A 488 -2.92 26.72 14.70
C ILE A 488 -2.51 28.08 14.12
N SER A 489 -1.39 28.13 13.40
CA SER A 489 -0.92 29.29 12.66
C SER A 489 -0.89 29.01 11.15
N LEU A 490 -0.86 30.08 10.35
CA LEU A 490 -0.82 30.03 8.88
C LEU A 490 0.01 31.19 8.34
N ASN A 491 0.54 31.06 7.12
CA ASN A 491 1.28 32.16 6.48
C ASN A 491 0.31 33.29 6.08
N SER A 492 0.55 34.48 6.63
CA SER A 492 -0.22 35.70 6.36
C SER A 492 0.46 36.63 5.35
N ALA A 493 1.78 36.51 5.19
CA ALA A 493 2.56 37.27 4.23
C ALA A 493 3.85 36.53 3.85
N VAL A 494 4.40 36.91 2.72
CA VAL A 494 5.72 36.48 2.22
C VAL A 494 6.50 37.71 1.76
N ALA A 495 7.80 37.74 2.04
CA ALA A 495 8.70 38.77 1.55
C ALA A 495 9.94 38.16 0.91
N LEU A 496 10.37 38.73 -0.22
CA LEU A 496 11.41 38.21 -1.07
C LEU A 496 12.41 39.31 -1.42
N LYS A 497 13.67 38.91 -1.55
CA LYS A 497 14.70 39.72 -2.21
C LYS A 497 14.77 39.28 -3.68
N VAL A 498 14.53 40.21 -4.60
CA VAL A 498 14.52 39.96 -6.05
C VAL A 498 15.49 40.94 -6.70
N GLY A 499 16.74 40.49 -6.91
CA GLY A 499 17.83 41.40 -7.26
C GLY A 499 18.06 42.43 -6.13
N ASP A 500 17.98 43.71 -6.47
CA ASP A 500 18.07 44.82 -5.52
C ASP A 500 16.71 45.21 -4.91
N HIS A 501 15.63 44.61 -5.38
CA HIS A 501 14.28 44.94 -4.95
C HIS A 501 13.81 44.07 -3.79
N ARG A 502 12.99 44.68 -2.93
CA ARG A 502 12.25 44.01 -1.88
C ARG A 502 10.80 43.88 -2.28
N VAL A 503 10.31 42.64 -2.37
CA VAL A 503 8.94 42.34 -2.77
C VAL A 503 8.21 41.71 -1.60
N ALA A 504 7.14 42.32 -1.11
CA ALA A 504 6.31 41.76 -0.06
C ALA A 504 4.86 41.60 -0.51
N ILE A 505 4.29 40.42 -0.25
CA ILE A 505 2.90 40.08 -0.56
C ILE A 505 2.17 39.72 0.74
N TYR A 506 1.11 40.46 1.04
CA TYR A 506 0.30 40.33 2.25
C TYR A 506 -1.09 39.79 1.90
N ALA A 507 -1.47 38.67 2.50
CA ALA A 507 -2.88 38.27 2.56
C ALA A 507 -3.61 39.00 3.70
N GLN A 508 -2.88 39.33 4.78
CA GLN A 508 -3.35 40.09 5.93
C GLN A 508 -2.23 40.99 6.47
N GLY A 509 -2.60 42.04 7.22
CA GLY A 509 -1.62 42.89 7.91
C GLY A 509 -0.74 43.71 6.97
N ALA A 510 -1.25 44.11 5.80
CA ALA A 510 -0.57 45.07 4.94
C ALA A 510 -0.38 46.42 5.69
N PRO A 511 0.74 47.13 5.53
CA PRO A 511 1.02 48.35 6.29
C PRO A 511 -0.02 49.48 6.12
N ASP A 512 -0.67 49.57 4.96
CA ASP A 512 -1.76 50.52 4.70
C ASP A 512 -3.16 49.93 4.94
N GLY A 513 -3.23 48.69 5.41
CA GLY A 513 -4.44 47.93 5.70
C GLY A 513 -5.18 47.37 4.48
N ARG A 514 -4.68 47.56 3.25
CA ARG A 514 -5.46 47.16 2.05
C ARG A 514 -4.64 46.71 0.83
N SER A 515 -3.41 47.16 0.67
CA SER A 515 -2.61 46.90 -0.54
C SER A 515 -1.84 45.59 -0.38
N PRO A 516 -2.13 44.55 -1.19
CA PRO A 516 -1.53 43.24 -0.99
C PRO A 516 -0.09 43.15 -1.50
N LEU A 517 0.33 43.97 -2.47
CA LEU A 517 1.68 43.92 -3.06
C LEU A 517 2.44 45.21 -2.73
N TRP A 518 3.66 45.05 -2.23
CA TRP A 518 4.58 46.12 -1.89
C TRP A 518 5.94 45.87 -2.54
N ILE A 519 6.50 46.91 -3.14
CA ILE A 519 7.84 46.87 -3.75
C ILE A 519 8.61 48.04 -3.16
N ASP A 520 9.76 47.76 -2.55
CA ASP A 520 10.64 48.74 -1.91
C ASP A 520 9.92 49.69 -0.93
N GLY A 521 8.96 49.16 -0.18
CA GLY A 521 8.16 49.93 0.79
C GLY A 521 7.07 50.80 0.17
N VAL A 522 6.77 50.63 -1.11
CA VAL A 522 5.71 51.35 -1.82
C VAL A 522 4.58 50.37 -2.19
N PRO A 523 3.31 50.67 -1.81
CA PRO A 523 2.18 49.85 -2.23
C PRO A 523 2.04 49.93 -3.75
N THR A 524 2.11 48.76 -4.40
CA THR A 524 2.11 48.66 -5.86
C THR A 524 0.85 47.97 -6.34
N ALA A 525 0.07 48.68 -7.16
CA ALA A 525 -1.10 48.11 -7.80
C ALA A 525 -0.66 47.24 -8.98
N LEU A 526 -1.06 45.96 -8.95
CA LEU A 526 -0.89 45.03 -10.04
C LEU A 526 -2.22 44.31 -10.28
N ASP A 527 -2.80 44.52 -11.46
CA ASP A 527 -3.90 43.72 -11.99
C ASP A 527 -3.36 42.39 -12.54
N ARG A 528 -4.19 41.57 -13.19
CA ARG A 528 -3.67 40.37 -13.86
C ARG A 528 -2.64 40.77 -14.92
N GLY A 529 -1.45 40.18 -14.84
CA GLY A 529 -0.33 40.50 -15.72
C GLY A 529 1.02 40.38 -15.03
N THR A 530 2.07 40.67 -15.80
CA THR A 530 3.47 40.60 -15.36
C THR A 530 4.04 42.00 -15.21
N LEU A 531 4.68 42.25 -14.07
CA LEU A 531 5.47 43.44 -13.77
C LEU A 531 6.94 43.05 -13.73
N ALA A 532 7.71 43.50 -14.71
CA ALA A 532 9.16 43.35 -14.68
C ALA A 532 9.79 44.33 -13.68
N LEU A 533 10.80 43.87 -12.94
CA LEU A 533 11.57 44.71 -12.02
C LEU A 533 12.83 45.24 -12.71
N ALA A 534 13.37 46.35 -12.21
CA ALA A 534 14.61 46.88 -12.75
C ALA A 534 15.77 45.92 -12.37
N GLN A 535 16.75 45.77 -13.27
CA GLN A 535 17.91 44.88 -13.09
C GLN A 535 17.61 43.37 -13.03
N GLY A 536 16.38 42.96 -13.41
CA GLY A 536 15.99 41.56 -13.60
C GLY A 536 14.87 41.11 -12.68
N GLY A 537 14.29 39.94 -12.98
CA GLY A 537 13.17 39.37 -12.25
C GLY A 537 11.81 39.97 -12.62
N ALA A 538 10.75 39.26 -12.25
CA ALA A 538 9.38 39.66 -12.58
C ALA A 538 8.38 39.17 -11.53
N ILE A 539 7.32 39.94 -11.32
CA ILE A 539 6.18 39.57 -10.49
C ILE A 539 5.00 39.38 -11.41
N THR A 540 4.44 38.18 -11.44
CA THR A 540 3.27 37.88 -12.25
C THR A 540 2.06 37.57 -11.39
N LYS A 541 0.98 38.33 -11.55
CA LYS A 541 -0.30 38.07 -10.89
C LYS A 541 -1.24 37.31 -11.83
N ARG A 542 -1.61 36.09 -11.43
CA ARG A 542 -2.48 35.19 -12.22
C ARG A 542 -3.95 35.27 -11.79
N GLY A 543 -4.21 35.66 -10.54
CA GLY A 543 -5.53 35.62 -9.92
C GLY A 543 -5.65 36.54 -8.71
N ASP A 544 -6.74 36.40 -7.96
CA ASP A 544 -6.84 37.09 -6.66
C ASP A 544 -5.84 36.47 -5.68
N ARG A 545 -4.84 37.25 -5.26
CA ARG A 545 -3.74 36.81 -4.38
C ARG A 545 -2.95 35.57 -4.87
N HIS A 546 -2.92 35.35 -6.19
CA HIS A 546 -2.08 34.31 -6.82
C HIS A 546 -0.95 34.99 -7.59
N TYR A 547 0.28 34.80 -7.13
CA TYR A 547 1.49 35.42 -7.69
C TYR A 547 2.57 34.37 -7.99
N THR A 548 3.32 34.62 -9.06
CA THR A 548 4.61 33.96 -9.32
C THR A 548 5.67 35.04 -9.34
N VAL A 549 6.76 34.85 -8.60
CA VAL A 549 7.91 35.76 -8.59
C VAL A 549 9.09 35.04 -9.21
N ASP A 550 9.54 35.52 -10.37
CA ASP A 550 10.72 35.02 -11.07
C ASP A 550 11.92 35.86 -10.66
N LEU A 551 13.00 35.22 -10.21
CA LEU A 551 14.22 35.90 -9.80
C LEU A 551 15.23 35.98 -10.97
N PRO A 552 16.09 37.02 -11.00
CA PRO A 552 17.15 37.13 -12.01
C PRO A 552 18.11 35.94 -12.05
N THR A 553 18.25 35.26 -10.91
CA THR A 553 19.13 34.11 -10.67
C THR A 553 18.51 32.76 -11.09
N GLY A 554 17.27 32.76 -11.57
CA GLY A 554 16.59 31.59 -12.14
C GLY A 554 15.64 30.87 -11.18
N GLU A 555 15.66 31.19 -9.89
CA GLU A 555 14.69 30.70 -8.91
C GLU A 555 13.31 31.31 -9.16
N GLN A 556 12.28 30.59 -8.74
CA GLN A 556 10.89 31.03 -8.86
C GLN A 556 10.15 30.80 -7.55
N VAL A 557 9.27 31.71 -7.14
CA VAL A 557 8.43 31.50 -5.97
C VAL A 557 6.96 31.63 -6.34
N ALA A 558 6.23 30.53 -6.18
CA ALA A 558 4.78 30.48 -6.30
C ALA A 558 4.12 30.86 -4.97
N ILE A 559 3.14 31.76 -5.03
CA ILE A 559 2.45 32.34 -3.87
C ILE A 559 0.96 32.26 -4.13
N LEU A 560 0.27 31.48 -3.31
CA LEU A 560 -1.10 31.10 -3.58
C LEU A 560 -2.02 31.47 -2.42
N GLY A 561 -3.02 32.31 -2.72
CA GLY A 561 -4.04 32.70 -1.76
C GLY A 561 -4.93 31.53 -1.35
N ILE A 562 -5.06 31.32 -0.04
CA ILE A 562 -6.00 30.36 0.55
C ILE A 562 -6.92 31.08 1.55
N ARG A 563 -7.99 30.42 1.98
CA ARG A 563 -8.92 30.93 2.99
C ARG A 563 -9.16 29.88 4.06
N ALA A 564 -8.99 30.26 5.33
CA ALA A 564 -9.12 29.38 6.47
C ALA A 564 -9.66 30.16 7.68
N GLY A 565 -10.55 29.57 8.49
CA GLY A 565 -11.12 30.26 9.65
C GLY A 565 -11.78 31.61 9.32
N GLY A 566 -12.30 31.76 8.09
CA GLY A 566 -12.90 33.01 7.61
C GLY A 566 -11.91 34.13 7.26
N SER A 567 -10.60 33.89 7.33
CA SER A 567 -9.52 34.84 7.03
C SER A 567 -8.64 34.36 5.88
N ASP A 568 -7.82 35.26 5.34
CA ASP A 568 -7.06 35.09 4.10
C ASP A 568 -5.59 34.76 4.36
N PHE A 569 -5.05 33.69 3.79
CA PHE A 569 -3.67 33.22 4.03
C PHE A 569 -2.97 32.87 2.72
N LEU A 570 -1.72 32.39 2.80
CA LEU A 570 -0.86 32.06 1.67
C LEU A 570 -0.27 30.65 1.79
N ASN A 571 -0.14 29.93 0.67
CA ASN A 571 0.87 28.90 0.51
C ASN A 571 2.08 29.50 -0.24
N ILE A 572 3.28 29.06 0.11
CA ILE A 572 4.54 29.57 -0.45
C ILE A 572 5.36 28.37 -0.94
N THR A 573 5.64 28.32 -2.24
CA THR A 573 6.40 27.24 -2.88
C THR A 573 7.58 27.81 -3.66
N PRO A 574 8.77 27.89 -3.03
CA PRO A 574 10.00 28.21 -3.73
C PRO A 574 10.51 27.04 -4.58
N TRP A 575 10.94 27.37 -5.79
CA TRP A 575 11.56 26.50 -6.77
C TRP A 575 12.99 26.95 -7.02
N ILE A 576 13.92 26.02 -6.90
CA ILE A 576 15.34 26.21 -7.20
C ILE A 576 15.73 25.30 -8.36
N SER A 577 16.72 25.73 -9.15
CA SER A 577 17.33 24.83 -10.13
C SER A 577 18.07 23.72 -9.41
N ARG A 578 17.95 22.48 -9.90
CA ARG A 578 18.72 21.34 -9.35
C ARG A 578 20.23 21.49 -9.54
N ASN A 579 20.66 22.39 -10.43
CA ASN A 579 22.06 22.65 -10.77
C ASN A 579 22.71 23.69 -9.84
N ARG A 580 21.98 24.18 -8.82
CA ARG A 580 22.58 24.94 -7.72
C ARG A 580 23.40 23.99 -6.85
N GLN A 581 24.60 24.41 -6.43
CA GLN A 581 25.47 23.60 -5.60
C GLN A 581 24.74 23.16 -4.31
N GLN A 582 24.78 21.86 -4.02
CA GLN A 582 24.17 21.25 -2.84
C GLN A 582 24.73 21.86 -1.54
N GLY A 583 23.89 22.02 -0.51
CA GLY A 583 24.29 22.61 0.78
C GLY A 583 24.45 24.14 0.76
N GLN A 584 24.04 24.83 -0.31
CA GLN A 584 24.10 26.29 -0.41
C GLN A 584 22.88 27.02 0.13
N PHE A 585 21.92 26.32 0.72
CA PHE A 585 20.72 26.95 1.27
C PHE A 585 20.69 26.86 2.79
N VAL A 586 20.00 27.81 3.41
CA VAL A 586 19.72 27.78 4.85
C VAL A 586 18.29 28.25 5.10
N GLY A 587 17.69 27.81 6.19
CA GLY A 587 16.35 28.24 6.61
C GLY A 587 15.45 27.05 6.94
N LEU A 588 14.15 27.32 7.00
CA LEU A 588 13.15 26.30 7.32
C LEU A 588 13.01 25.20 6.23
N LEU A 589 13.41 25.49 4.98
CA LEU A 589 13.35 24.54 3.87
C LEU A 589 14.57 23.61 3.73
N GLY A 590 15.46 23.57 4.73
CA GLY A 590 16.65 22.72 4.70
C GLY A 590 17.82 23.35 3.94
N ASP A 591 18.88 22.57 3.75
CA ASP A 591 20.12 23.01 3.08
C ASP A 591 20.28 22.48 1.65
N PHE A 592 19.38 21.60 1.21
CA PHE A 592 19.37 21.00 -0.12
C PHE A 592 20.67 20.25 -0.40
N ASN A 593 21.07 19.37 0.51
CA ASN A 593 22.28 18.58 0.42
C ASN A 593 22.01 17.11 0.00
N GLY A 594 20.74 16.77 -0.27
CA GLY A 594 20.30 15.43 -0.62
C GLY A 594 20.01 14.53 0.60
N ASN A 595 20.12 15.04 1.83
CA ASN A 595 19.91 14.31 3.06
C ASN A 595 18.78 14.92 3.90
N ALA A 596 17.57 14.41 3.74
CA ALA A 596 16.41 14.82 4.52
C ALA A 596 16.57 14.68 6.05
N THR A 597 17.53 13.89 6.54
CA THR A 597 17.63 13.59 7.97
C THR A 597 18.31 14.68 8.80
N ASP A 598 19.05 15.59 8.18
CA ASP A 598 19.73 16.71 8.84
C ASP A 598 19.20 18.10 8.48
N ASP A 599 18.11 18.15 7.71
CA ASP A 599 17.41 19.38 7.30
C ASP A 599 16.91 20.25 8.46
N LEU A 600 16.62 19.67 9.63
CA LEU A 600 16.32 20.43 10.84
C LEU A 600 17.58 20.98 11.51
N ARG A 601 18.43 21.62 10.72
CA ARG A 601 19.63 22.31 11.17
C ARG A 601 19.25 23.72 11.59
N SER A 602 19.54 24.08 12.84
CA SER A 602 19.38 25.45 13.31
C SER A 602 20.53 26.34 12.83
N ARG A 603 20.36 27.67 12.93
CA ARG A 603 21.36 28.65 12.46
C ARG A 603 22.75 28.50 13.10
N ASN A 604 22.85 27.88 14.27
CA ASN A 604 24.13 27.62 14.96
C ASN A 604 24.78 26.27 14.58
N GLY A 605 24.18 25.53 13.62
CA GLY A 605 24.65 24.23 13.13
C GLY A 605 24.14 23.03 13.92
N GLN A 606 23.41 23.22 15.02
CA GLN A 606 22.79 22.12 15.78
C GLN A 606 21.63 21.51 14.98
N VAL A 607 21.70 20.20 14.75
CA VAL A 607 20.64 19.43 14.10
C VAL A 607 19.67 18.93 15.16
N VAL A 608 18.38 19.19 14.97
CA VAL A 608 17.32 18.54 15.75
C VAL A 608 17.15 17.12 15.19
N PRO A 609 17.34 16.07 16.00
CA PRO A 609 17.19 14.71 15.51
C PRO A 609 15.81 14.52 14.88
N SER A 610 15.79 14.04 13.64
CA SER A 610 14.57 13.73 12.91
C SER A 610 13.76 12.69 13.70
N GLN A 611 12.71 13.18 14.36
CA GLN A 611 11.61 12.33 14.76
C GLN A 611 10.54 12.53 13.70
N ASN A 612 9.99 11.44 13.17
CA ASN A 612 8.74 11.52 12.44
C ASN A 612 7.76 12.29 13.34
N ALA A 613 7.33 13.48 12.93
CA ALA A 613 6.36 14.28 13.68
C ALA A 613 5.05 13.50 13.96
N TYR A 614 4.84 12.41 13.21
CA TYR A 614 3.75 11.44 13.32
C TYR A 614 4.08 10.15 14.10
N ALA A 615 5.35 9.87 14.41
CA ALA A 615 5.78 8.63 15.08
C ALA A 615 5.46 8.45 16.58
N PRO A 616 5.11 9.48 17.39
CA PRO A 616 4.82 9.23 18.80
C PRO A 616 3.64 8.27 19.02
N ILE A 617 2.78 8.04 18.01
CA ILE A 617 1.65 7.11 18.11
C ILE A 617 2.02 5.69 17.64
N THR A 618 2.86 5.53 16.61
CA THR A 618 3.23 4.20 16.09
C THR A 618 4.13 3.42 17.07
N GLN A 619 4.95 4.12 17.86
CA GLN A 619 5.78 3.48 18.89
C GLN A 619 5.00 3.11 20.17
N LEU A 620 3.82 3.69 20.40
CA LEU A 620 2.94 3.34 21.53
C LEU A 620 2.12 2.07 21.31
N VAL A 621 2.00 1.60 20.06
CA VAL A 621 1.25 0.38 19.73
C VAL A 621 2.15 -0.85 19.62
N THR A 622 3.47 -0.68 19.46
CA THR A 622 4.30 -1.76 18.87
C THR A 622 5.43 -2.35 19.72
N ARG A 623 5.69 -1.95 20.98
CA ARG A 623 6.66 -2.70 21.84
C ARG A 623 6.35 -2.69 23.33
N ALA A 624 6.27 -3.90 23.90
CA ALA A 624 6.44 -4.14 25.32
C ALA A 624 7.83 -3.66 25.78
N ILE A 625 7.91 -2.45 26.34
CA ILE A 625 9.06 -2.00 27.11
C ILE A 625 8.55 -1.54 28.47
N ASN A 626 8.93 -2.26 29.52
CA ASN A 626 8.66 -1.90 30.90
C ASN A 626 9.78 -0.96 31.38
N ILE A 627 9.79 0.28 30.86
CA ILE A 627 10.61 1.37 31.41
C ILE A 627 9.66 2.49 31.82
N PRO A 628 9.70 2.97 33.08
CA PRO A 628 8.95 4.15 33.50
C PRO A 628 9.65 5.41 32.95
N LEU A 629 9.53 5.66 31.65
CA LEU A 629 9.82 6.98 31.08
C LEU A 629 8.49 7.69 30.91
N PRO A 630 8.33 8.90 31.47
CA PRO A 630 7.10 9.64 31.29
C PRO A 630 7.10 10.20 29.86
N LEU A 631 6.21 9.69 29.00
CA LEU A 631 6.08 10.05 27.58
C LEU A 631 5.93 11.56 27.34
N ASN A 632 5.45 12.28 28.35
CA ASN A 632 5.39 13.74 28.36
C ASN A 632 6.79 14.39 28.26
N GLN A 633 7.85 13.81 28.82
CA GLN A 633 9.19 14.41 28.84
C GLN A 633 9.88 14.34 27.47
N LEU A 634 9.70 13.24 26.72
CA LEU A 634 10.26 13.10 25.38
C LEU A 634 9.53 13.98 24.35
N GLN A 635 8.20 14.03 24.43
CA GLN A 635 7.40 14.93 23.59
C GLN A 635 7.68 16.41 23.93
N THR A 636 7.83 16.75 25.22
CA THR A 636 8.23 18.09 25.66
C THR A 636 9.64 18.43 25.17
N ALA A 637 10.59 17.50 25.25
CA ALA A 637 11.96 17.74 24.78
C ALA A 637 12.02 17.98 23.26
N PHE A 638 11.29 17.19 22.46
CA PHE A 638 11.22 17.40 21.01
C PHE A 638 10.49 18.72 20.67
N PHE A 639 9.38 19.00 21.38
CA PHE A 639 8.67 20.28 21.26
C PHE A 639 9.58 21.48 21.54
N GLU A 640 10.34 21.44 22.63
CA GLU A 640 11.29 22.50 23.00
C GLU A 640 12.41 22.62 21.95
N GLN A 641 12.94 21.51 21.44
CA GLN A 641 13.97 21.53 20.40
C GLN A 641 13.43 22.10 19.07
N LEU A 642 12.25 21.68 18.62
CA LEU A 642 11.69 22.13 17.34
C LEU A 642 11.19 23.57 17.41
N TYR A 643 10.37 23.92 18.41
CA TYR A 643 9.70 25.22 18.46
C TYR A 643 10.50 26.30 19.18
N ARG A 644 11.26 25.96 20.23
CA ARG A 644 11.99 26.95 21.05
C ARG A 644 13.47 27.08 20.71
N GLN A 645 14.09 26.07 20.09
CA GLN A 645 15.50 26.15 19.65
C GLN A 645 15.57 26.37 18.15
N PHE A 646 15.09 25.41 17.36
CA PHE A 646 15.14 25.47 15.90
C PHE A 646 14.31 26.63 15.34
N GLY A 647 13.03 26.71 15.71
CA GLY A 647 12.14 27.79 15.23
C GLY A 647 12.63 29.18 15.62
N ASP A 648 13.08 29.36 16.87
CA ASP A 648 13.63 30.64 17.33
C ASP A 648 14.96 31.00 16.63
N SER A 649 15.76 30.01 16.20
CA SER A 649 17.00 30.25 15.45
C SER A 649 16.76 30.84 14.05
N TRP A 650 15.58 30.57 13.48
CA TRP A 650 15.19 31.01 12.14
C TRP A 650 14.30 32.26 12.13
N ARG A 651 13.98 32.83 13.30
CA ARG A 651 13.27 34.12 13.37
C ARG A 651 14.08 35.22 12.68
N VAL A 652 13.38 36.05 11.93
CA VAL A 652 13.95 37.20 11.24
C VAL A 652 14.25 38.31 12.25
N ALA A 653 15.49 38.79 12.27
CA ALA A 653 15.84 39.97 13.04
C ALA A 653 15.34 41.23 12.33
N GLN A 654 15.01 42.27 13.08
CA GLN A 654 14.43 43.50 12.50
C GLN A 654 15.31 44.14 11.42
N ALA A 655 16.64 44.06 11.57
CA ALA A 655 17.59 44.61 10.61
C ALA A 655 17.61 43.83 9.28
N ASP A 656 17.26 42.55 9.31
CA ASP A 656 17.28 41.64 8.16
C ASP A 656 15.89 41.48 7.53
N SER A 657 14.87 42.15 8.08
CA SER A 657 13.49 41.97 7.65
C SER A 657 13.23 42.54 6.27
N LEU A 658 12.64 41.68 5.43
CA LEU A 658 12.17 42.05 4.12
C LEU A 658 10.71 42.56 4.13
N PHE A 659 10.06 42.59 5.30
CA PHE A 659 8.71 43.11 5.43
C PHE A 659 8.69 44.63 5.62
N ASP A 660 7.53 45.18 5.32
CA ASP A 660 7.14 46.55 5.62
C ASP A 660 6.26 46.55 6.88
N TYR A 661 6.34 47.65 7.64
CA TYR A 661 5.68 47.78 8.95
C TYR A 661 4.93 49.10 9.02
N ALA A 662 3.72 49.08 9.59
CA ALA A 662 3.01 50.31 9.93
C ALA A 662 3.71 51.04 11.09
N PRO A 663 3.39 52.33 11.34
CA PRO A 663 3.95 53.05 12.48
C PRO A 663 3.69 52.31 13.80
N GLY A 664 4.78 51.93 14.49
CA GLY A 664 4.74 51.20 15.76
C GLY A 664 4.80 49.68 15.64
N GLU A 665 4.86 49.13 14.43
CA GLU A 665 5.05 47.70 14.17
C GLU A 665 6.52 47.34 13.93
N SER A 666 6.87 46.08 14.21
CA SER A 666 8.20 45.49 14.04
C SER A 666 8.11 43.97 13.95
N THR A 667 9.22 43.25 13.74
CA THR A 667 9.24 41.77 13.82
C THR A 667 8.71 41.27 15.18
N GLU A 668 8.88 42.06 16.24
CA GLU A 668 8.40 41.75 17.59
C GLU A 668 6.87 41.83 17.69
N THR A 669 6.22 42.78 17.00
CA THR A 669 4.74 42.89 17.06
C THR A 669 4.03 41.73 16.39
N PHE A 670 4.72 40.98 15.53
CA PHE A 670 4.22 39.76 14.89
C PHE A 670 4.72 38.48 15.56
N THR A 671 5.52 38.58 16.63
CA THR A 671 6.12 37.42 17.31
C THR A 671 5.38 37.08 18.59
N ASP A 672 4.91 35.82 18.68
CA ASP A 672 4.49 35.23 19.94
C ASP A 672 5.34 33.99 20.22
N ARG A 673 6.28 34.13 21.16
CA ARG A 673 7.16 33.04 21.59
C ARG A 673 6.50 32.06 22.55
N ALA A 674 5.29 32.35 23.05
CA ALA A 674 4.51 31.39 23.83
C ALA A 674 3.71 30.43 22.93
N PHE A 675 3.57 30.74 21.64
CA PHE A 675 2.92 29.89 20.64
C PHE A 675 3.92 28.93 19.96
N PRO A 676 3.56 27.67 19.68
CA PRO A 676 2.37 26.98 20.19
C PRO A 676 2.55 26.72 21.69
N ASN A 677 1.47 26.51 22.45
CA ASN A 677 1.55 26.20 23.89
C ASN A 677 1.46 24.69 24.20
N GLN A 678 1.26 23.87 23.16
CA GLN A 678 1.22 22.41 23.23
C GLN A 678 1.63 21.83 21.87
N PHE A 679 2.12 20.60 21.85
CA PHE A 679 2.44 19.91 20.60
C PHE A 679 1.15 19.71 19.78
N PRO A 680 1.10 20.16 18.52
CA PRO A 680 -0.03 19.89 17.63
C PRO A 680 -0.18 18.37 17.47
N SER A 681 -1.28 17.80 17.95
CA SER A 681 -1.49 16.36 17.90
C SER A 681 -2.94 16.01 17.62
N LEU A 682 -3.15 14.85 17.01
CA LEU A 682 -4.48 14.24 16.86
C LEU A 682 -4.95 13.52 18.13
N LEU A 683 -4.20 13.59 19.24
CA LEU A 683 -4.63 13.01 20.51
C LEU A 683 -5.88 13.74 21.01
N GLY A 684 -6.96 12.98 21.18
CA GLY A 684 -8.26 13.52 21.58
C GLY A 684 -9.19 13.88 20.41
N VAL A 685 -8.72 13.82 19.16
CA VAL A 685 -9.60 13.87 17.98
C VAL A 685 -10.29 12.53 17.80
N ALA A 686 -11.62 12.53 17.69
CA ALA A 686 -12.38 11.29 17.51
C ALA A 686 -11.95 10.58 16.20
N PRO A 687 -11.77 9.25 16.20
CA PRO A 687 -11.36 8.50 15.00
C PRO A 687 -12.27 8.71 13.79
N GLU A 688 -13.56 8.99 14.00
CA GLU A 688 -14.50 9.31 12.93
C GLU A 688 -14.22 10.66 12.27
N ARG A 689 -13.73 11.64 13.03
CA ARG A 689 -13.34 12.95 12.50
C ARG A 689 -12.06 12.85 11.70
N ILE A 690 -11.13 12.00 12.13
CA ILE A 690 -9.90 11.69 11.36
C ILE A 690 -10.27 10.99 10.06
N ARG A 691 -11.16 9.99 10.09
CA ARG A 691 -11.63 9.31 8.87
C ARG A 691 -12.37 10.26 7.90
N ALA A 692 -13.27 11.09 8.42
CA ALA A 692 -13.97 12.09 7.61
C ALA A 692 -13.00 13.12 7.00
N ALA A 693 -11.98 13.52 7.75
CA ALA A 693 -10.91 14.40 7.28
C ALA A 693 -10.06 13.74 6.19
N THR A 694 -9.66 12.47 6.37
CA THR A 694 -8.94 11.69 5.37
C THR A 694 -9.73 11.57 4.08
N GLN A 695 -11.02 11.27 4.17
CA GLN A 695 -11.89 11.19 3.00
C GLN A 695 -12.03 12.55 2.30
N THR A 696 -12.27 13.62 3.07
CA THR A 696 -12.34 14.99 2.54
C THR A 696 -11.06 15.37 1.79
N CYS A 697 -9.90 14.99 2.32
CA CYS A 697 -8.61 15.25 1.68
C CYS A 697 -8.38 14.41 0.42
N GLN A 698 -8.71 13.12 0.46
CA GLN A 698 -8.57 12.22 -0.70
C GLN A 698 -9.50 12.61 -1.84
N ASP A 699 -10.74 13.03 -1.54
CA ASP A 699 -11.72 13.45 -2.52
C ASP A 699 -11.30 14.73 -3.29
N THR A 700 -10.33 15.49 -2.76
CA THR A 700 -9.77 16.65 -3.46
C THR A 700 -8.74 16.30 -4.53
N GLY A 701 -8.25 15.05 -4.59
CA GLY A 701 -7.23 14.65 -5.58
C GLY A 701 -5.82 15.20 -5.27
N ILE A 702 -5.57 15.51 -4.00
CA ILE A 702 -4.29 16.01 -3.52
C ILE A 702 -3.18 14.93 -3.63
N GLU A 703 -1.99 15.30 -4.10
CA GLU A 703 -0.83 14.40 -4.15
C GLU A 703 -0.50 13.81 -2.77
N SER A 704 -0.05 12.56 -2.75
CA SER A 704 0.24 11.79 -1.53
C SER A 704 1.20 12.51 -0.57
N ARG A 705 2.10 13.35 -1.10
CA ARG A 705 3.05 14.10 -0.27
C ARG A 705 2.43 15.21 0.59
N PHE A 706 1.22 15.67 0.26
CA PHE A 706 0.50 16.69 1.02
C PHE A 706 -0.69 16.12 1.82
N LEU A 707 -0.99 14.83 1.66
CA LEU A 707 -2.16 14.18 2.26
C LEU A 707 -2.12 14.18 3.79
N GLU A 708 -0.96 13.93 4.40
CA GLU A 708 -0.82 13.88 5.86
C GLU A 708 -1.12 15.24 6.51
N GLY A 709 -0.58 16.33 5.94
CA GLY A 709 -0.85 17.68 6.39
C GLY A 709 -2.32 18.06 6.20
N CYS A 710 -2.91 17.70 5.06
CA CYS A 710 -4.34 17.90 4.83
C CYS A 710 -5.21 17.19 5.88
N VAL A 711 -4.92 15.92 6.17
CA VAL A 711 -5.69 15.14 7.16
C VAL A 711 -5.56 15.77 8.54
N PHE A 712 -4.36 16.22 8.90
CA PHE A 712 -4.10 16.91 10.15
C PHE A 712 -4.96 18.17 10.27
N ASP A 713 -4.93 19.04 9.26
CA ASP A 713 -5.65 20.31 9.23
C ASP A 713 -7.16 20.09 9.32
N VAL A 714 -7.71 19.20 8.48
CA VAL A 714 -9.16 18.96 8.43
C VAL A 714 -9.63 18.23 9.70
N ALA A 715 -8.83 17.31 10.27
CA ALA A 715 -9.20 16.58 11.48
C ALA A 715 -9.12 17.43 12.75
N ALA A 716 -8.10 18.29 12.85
CA ALA A 716 -7.91 19.19 13.98
C ALA A 716 -8.94 20.32 13.97
N THR A 717 -9.17 20.94 12.81
CA THR A 717 -10.04 22.11 12.68
C THR A 717 -11.50 21.77 12.42
N GLY A 718 -11.78 20.66 11.73
CA GLY A 718 -13.11 20.30 11.23
C GLY A 718 -13.56 21.09 10.01
N GLU A 719 -12.66 21.82 9.35
CA GLU A 719 -12.97 22.65 8.18
C GLU A 719 -12.44 22.00 6.91
N SER A 720 -13.35 21.65 5.98
CA SER A 720 -12.99 21.06 4.69
C SER A 720 -12.22 22.02 3.77
N GLY A 721 -12.25 23.32 4.04
CA GLY A 721 -11.49 24.33 3.29
C GLY A 721 -9.98 24.11 3.31
N PHE A 722 -9.45 23.44 4.34
CA PHE A 722 -8.04 23.05 4.39
C PHE A 722 -7.67 21.98 3.36
N ALA A 723 -8.62 21.14 2.94
CA ALA A 723 -8.36 20.20 1.85
C ALA A 723 -8.16 20.90 0.50
N GLN A 724 -8.96 21.92 0.22
CA GLN A 724 -8.77 22.75 -0.98
C GLN A 724 -7.46 23.56 -0.89
N ALA A 725 -7.10 24.06 0.29
CA ALA A 725 -5.83 24.76 0.49
C ALA A 725 -4.62 23.87 0.22
N ALA A 726 -4.69 22.60 0.63
CA ALA A 726 -3.63 21.63 0.40
C ALA A 726 -3.59 21.14 -1.06
N LEU A 727 -4.75 20.95 -1.73
CA LEU A 727 -4.82 20.71 -3.19
C LEU A 727 -4.21 21.85 -4.00
N ASN A 728 -4.45 23.09 -3.58
CA ASN A 728 -3.96 24.27 -4.26
C ASN A 728 -2.41 24.35 -4.24
N ALA A 729 -1.75 23.80 -3.20
CA ALA A 729 -0.29 23.65 -3.19
C ALA A 729 0.25 22.70 -4.30
N VAL A 730 -0.60 21.80 -4.81
CA VAL A 730 -0.31 20.85 -5.90
C VAL A 730 -0.50 21.47 -7.29
N ALA A 731 -1.51 22.34 -7.44
CA ALA A 731 -2.04 22.73 -8.75
C ALA A 731 -1.09 23.56 -9.64
N GLU A 732 0.00 24.13 -9.11
CA GLU A 732 0.98 24.88 -9.92
C GLU A 732 2.18 24.07 -10.39
N VAL A 733 2.45 22.88 -9.82
CA VAL A 733 3.44 21.92 -10.37
C VAL A 733 3.01 21.52 -11.79
N VAL A 734 1.75 21.10 -11.93
CA VAL A 734 1.20 20.59 -13.19
C VAL A 734 0.91 21.71 -14.19
N VAL A 735 0.44 22.88 -13.75
CA VAL A 735 0.05 23.98 -14.67
C VAL A 735 1.26 24.67 -15.28
N GLN A 736 2.39 24.78 -14.57
CA GLN A 736 3.62 25.33 -15.16
C GLN A 736 4.27 24.32 -16.12
N GLU A 737 4.37 23.04 -15.75
CA GLU A 737 4.87 21.98 -16.66
C GLU A 737 4.02 21.80 -17.94
N VAL A 738 2.72 22.11 -17.88
CA VAL A 738 1.86 22.08 -19.06
C VAL A 738 1.99 23.37 -19.87
N ARG A 739 2.15 24.53 -19.21
CA ARG A 739 2.31 25.81 -19.89
C ARG A 739 3.65 25.93 -20.60
N ASP A 740 4.74 25.49 -19.97
CA ASP A 740 6.09 25.53 -20.54
C ASP A 740 6.16 24.60 -21.77
N ARG A 741 5.58 23.40 -21.67
CA ARG A 741 5.44 22.45 -22.78
C ARG A 741 4.60 22.99 -23.95
N VAL A 742 3.54 23.75 -23.68
CA VAL A 742 2.70 24.39 -24.72
C VAL A 742 3.40 25.61 -25.33
N GLU A 743 4.15 26.39 -24.55
CA GLU A 743 4.96 27.51 -25.05
C GLU A 743 6.11 27.00 -25.91
N ASP A 744 6.73 25.86 -25.58
CA ASP A 744 7.76 25.20 -26.38
C ASP A 744 7.20 24.57 -27.66
N GLU A 745 6.05 23.89 -27.59
CA GLU A 745 5.41 23.33 -28.80
C GLU A 745 4.93 24.41 -29.77
N VAL A 746 4.56 25.60 -29.27
CA VAL A 746 4.22 26.76 -30.10
C VAL A 746 5.46 27.44 -30.67
N ARG A 747 6.57 27.51 -29.92
CA ARG A 747 7.86 28.07 -30.35
C ARG A 747 8.49 27.23 -31.45
N ASP A 748 8.56 25.91 -31.27
CA ASP A 748 9.08 24.96 -32.26
C ASP A 748 8.26 25.00 -33.56
N ARG A 749 6.93 25.10 -33.45
CA ARG A 749 6.05 25.21 -34.64
C ARG A 749 6.17 26.56 -35.34
N LEU A 750 6.50 27.65 -34.65
CA LEU A 750 6.70 28.96 -35.28
C LEU A 750 8.06 29.04 -35.98
N ASP A 751 9.10 28.42 -35.41
CA ASP A 751 10.44 28.33 -36.01
C ASP A 751 10.48 27.39 -37.23
N GLU A 752 9.62 26.37 -37.31
CA GLU A 752 9.45 25.54 -38.50
C GLU A 752 8.69 26.24 -39.66
N ILE A 753 7.83 27.23 -39.38
CA ILE A 753 6.90 27.80 -40.38
C ILE A 753 7.42 29.08 -41.04
N ILE A 754 8.35 29.83 -40.42
CA ILE A 754 8.89 31.07 -41.02
C ILE A 754 10.43 31.15 -40.88
N PRO A 755 11.20 30.62 -41.85
CA PRO A 755 12.63 30.85 -41.91
C PRO A 755 12.89 32.20 -42.61
N ILE A 756 12.83 33.33 -41.88
CA ILE A 756 13.36 34.60 -42.39
C ILE A 756 14.78 34.79 -41.83
N PRO A 757 15.82 34.70 -42.68
CA PRO A 757 17.17 35.03 -42.27
C PRO A 757 17.29 36.56 -42.20
N LEU A 758 17.42 37.12 -41.00
CA LEU A 758 17.84 38.51 -40.82
C LEU A 758 19.37 38.59 -40.87
N PRO A 759 19.98 39.31 -41.83
CA PRO A 759 21.42 39.44 -41.90
C PRO A 759 21.91 40.62 -41.04
N GLY A 760 22.97 40.35 -40.26
CA GLY A 760 24.04 41.30 -39.98
C GLY A 760 23.78 42.37 -38.90
N ARG A 761 24.61 42.32 -37.85
CA ARG A 761 24.88 43.40 -36.88
C ARG A 761 24.93 44.80 -37.51
N PHE A 762 24.32 45.78 -36.83
CA PHE A 762 24.83 47.14 -36.63
C PHE A 762 24.12 47.78 -35.42
N PRO A 763 24.69 48.86 -34.82
CA PRO A 763 24.79 49.03 -33.37
C PRO A 763 23.82 50.12 -32.87
N PHE A 764 23.36 50.03 -31.62
CA PHE A 764 23.18 51.13 -30.66
C PHE A 764 22.79 50.56 -29.30
#